data_AF-A0A8T3U3I9-F1
#
_entry.id   AF-A0A8T3U3I9-F1
#
_cell.length_a   1.000
_cell.length_b   1.000
_cell.length_c   1.000
_cell.angle_alpha   90.00
_cell.angle_beta   90.00
_cell.angle_gamma   90.00
#
_symmetry.space_group_name_H-M   'P 1'
#
loop_
_entity.id
_entity.type
_entity.pdbx_description
1 polymer ?
#
loop_
_entity_poly.entity_id
_entity_poly.type
_entity_poly.pdbx_seq_one_letter_code
_entity_poly.pdbx_strand_id
1 'polypeptide(L)'
;MKKGKNNNKNIILLAVLIIASIVGMYLLTNLNNKVYTAKIINQKADTREVVNIPDQNLKNFLLTYFKKNKQERMLKNPSQEENKPKTYLKLTDDDYIKPESETEIYKDEIEKIVDINIIEDIDFGIKDLTGLEKAINMVRIMVNTNKREEYKLESIEPLRNLPKLNVIHLENNKITNLEPLSGMNQLYNLNFYGNKIENIEPLRGKTNLHYLYLGGNKITNVDVVRDFSNLEELDLGNSKINNLDFLKGKTNLTVLRLNSNEIENIDILRGLPNLTELQLSGNKIDNIESISGLTNLIKLYLTDNKIENIEPLRGLVNLNYLYLGANKIENIEPLRGLTSLRELSLGSNKIENIEPLSGLVNLNYLYLSNNKIENIEPLRGLTNLTELYLGINKIENIEPLRDIINLENLYLYKNRVNNIESLRRLTNLTDLRLHDNKIENIDVLRGLSNLTELSLESEEINISPNTNKFNLPVLKEYNGDILDIVKASKGILKKNEDGTYSFTRSVTGVQTIKVGKGIMVDDPHVDENWKSYWDLYNLKIDPTNIPREVVNIPDPNFKNFLLTYFKKNKQERMLKNPSEKENEAKTYLKLTDDDYIKPESETEIYKDEMEKIVNINIMEDIDFGIKDLTGLEHAINITRILVNTNKREEYKIESIEPLRNLPKLNVIHLDNNKITNLEPLSGMNQLYNLSFMNNKIENIEPLRGKKNLKILNLYNNKIENIEPLRELTNLTWLNLNSNKIENIEPLKGLTNLTTLYLYNNKIENVEPLRGLTNLTWLNLNSNKIENIEPLKGLTSLNDLYVYENKIENIEPLKELTNLKNLWISNNKIENIESLRGLINLRLLSLFNEEIKISPNTNKFNLPVLKKYNGDILDIVQASNGLLKKNLDGTYSFTRKVTGVQTINVEIGIHNKEPKVDANWNTTYPIYILKIDPINIADEKVSITKTVKDMSNTLLNNDKETKVLPVIKRNGQVITHANTNNVGHRVNNDELLTYTWNELPKTDDTYTDYNYEVTFDISGLPEGYSIVPNTKTDDNQADFNITYVSPKITVTKDIAVNGGNKNVLPNEIDVRIENNRGLSSINKKARLNTGKTAYVVNESLDKTTTSADEITYTVVPVTEIANYTKTNESYTYVSPQGEFRNKVLVNGGNKNVLPNQIDVKIKNDKNQPERTVKANLKADKSGYEITENLPQTTNAGENISYSIEPLTQLTNYVLDNGNYRYVTPRINITVEKNWVNGETVRPETITAKLKRKIAS
;
A
#
# COMPACT_ATOMS: atom_id res chain seq x y z
N MET A 1 -24.37 -109.70 -17.93
CA MET A 1 -25.81 -109.32 -17.87
C MET A 1 -25.88 -108.03 -17.07
N LYS A 2 -26.59 -106.96 -17.39
CA LYS A 2 -27.56 -106.58 -18.43
C LYS A 2 -27.67 -105.05 -18.30
N LYS A 3 -27.94 -104.34 -19.40
CA LYS A 3 -28.65 -103.03 -19.50
C LYS A 3 -28.80 -102.20 -18.20
N GLY A 4 -28.24 -100.98 -18.21
CA GLY A 4 -28.52 -99.94 -17.22
C GLY A 4 -27.36 -99.64 -16.26
N LYS A 5 -27.33 -98.38 -15.80
CA LYS A 5 -26.60 -97.79 -14.66
C LYS A 5 -25.06 -97.85 -14.60
N ASN A 6 -24.53 -96.68 -14.24
CA ASN A 6 -23.41 -96.40 -13.33
C ASN A 6 -21.93 -96.51 -13.78
N ASN A 7 -21.24 -95.43 -13.43
CA ASN A 7 -19.88 -95.30 -12.87
C ASN A 7 -18.65 -95.30 -13.80
N ASN A 8 -18.16 -94.10 -14.10
CA ASN A 8 -16.92 -93.51 -13.56
C ASN A 8 -15.73 -94.46 -13.29
N LYS A 9 -14.56 -94.21 -13.92
CA LYS A 9 -13.28 -93.87 -13.24
C LYS A 9 -11.99 -94.16 -14.07
N ASN A 10 -11.14 -93.13 -14.11
CA ASN A 10 -9.74 -93.14 -13.67
C ASN A 10 -8.71 -94.09 -14.29
N ILE A 11 -8.34 -93.95 -15.56
CA ILE A 11 -6.99 -94.42 -16.01
C ILE A 11 -6.24 -93.44 -16.95
N ILE A 12 -6.90 -92.48 -17.61
CA ILE A 12 -6.18 -91.54 -18.53
C ILE A 12 -5.74 -90.24 -17.83
N LEU A 13 -6.27 -89.93 -16.63
CA LEU A 13 -5.96 -88.69 -15.90
C LEU A 13 -4.64 -88.72 -15.10
N LEU A 14 -4.01 -89.89 -14.89
CA LEU A 14 -2.77 -90.02 -14.09
C LEU A 14 -1.47 -89.84 -14.90
N ALA A 15 -1.51 -90.03 -16.23
CA ALA A 15 -0.32 -89.98 -17.09
C ALA A 15 0.08 -88.54 -17.51
N VAL A 16 -0.86 -87.59 -17.50
CA VAL A 16 -0.57 -86.16 -17.80
C VAL A 16 -0.04 -85.43 -16.55
N LEU A 17 -0.29 -85.95 -15.34
CA LEU A 17 0.17 -85.37 -14.08
C LEU A 17 1.67 -85.57 -13.77
N ILE A 18 2.35 -86.55 -14.40
CA ILE A 18 3.78 -86.82 -14.13
C ILE A 18 4.72 -85.92 -14.95
N ILE A 19 4.31 -85.47 -16.15
CA ILE A 19 5.15 -84.58 -16.99
C ILE A 19 5.07 -83.11 -16.52
N ALA A 20 3.95 -82.69 -15.90
CA ALA A 20 3.83 -81.36 -15.29
C ALA A 20 4.62 -81.19 -13.98
N SER A 21 5.05 -82.29 -13.34
CA SER A 21 5.71 -82.27 -12.03
C SER A 21 7.23 -82.02 -12.09
N ILE A 22 7.88 -82.23 -13.25
CA ILE A 22 9.34 -82.07 -13.40
C ILE A 22 9.74 -80.65 -13.81
N VAL A 23 8.86 -79.89 -14.46
CA VAL A 23 9.09 -78.46 -14.75
C VAL A 23 8.80 -77.58 -13.52
N GLY A 24 8.02 -78.09 -12.56
CA GLY A 24 7.62 -77.38 -11.35
C GLY A 24 8.64 -77.31 -10.21
N MET A 25 9.74 -78.09 -10.22
CA MET A 25 10.74 -78.07 -9.13
C MET A 25 12.04 -77.32 -9.45
N TYR A 26 12.34 -77.00 -10.72
CA TYR A 26 13.62 -76.38 -11.07
C TYR A 26 13.64 -74.83 -11.00
N LEU A 27 12.47 -74.20 -10.81
CA LEU A 27 12.37 -72.75 -10.57
C LEU A 27 12.22 -72.39 -9.08
N LEU A 28 12.34 -73.37 -8.18
CA LEU A 28 12.11 -73.22 -6.74
C LEU A 28 13.40 -73.09 -5.89
N THR A 29 14.58 -72.89 -6.51
CA THR A 29 15.86 -72.74 -5.79
C THR A 29 16.57 -71.39 -5.94
N ASN A 30 15.92 -70.35 -6.48
CA ASN A 30 16.43 -68.97 -6.38
C ASN A 30 15.38 -68.02 -5.78
N LEU A 31 14.98 -68.35 -4.55
CA LEU A 31 14.34 -67.45 -3.61
C LEU A 31 15.39 -66.49 -3.04
N ASN A 32 15.36 -65.22 -3.45
CA ASN A 32 15.72 -64.13 -2.55
C ASN A 32 14.83 -62.92 -2.79
N ASN A 33 14.07 -62.58 -1.74
CA ASN A 33 13.34 -61.33 -1.48
C ASN A 33 12.03 -61.04 -2.23
N LYS A 34 10.95 -61.46 -1.54
CA LYS A 34 9.84 -60.64 -1.02
C LYS A 34 8.93 -59.90 -2.02
N VAL A 35 7.90 -60.65 -2.45
CA VAL A 35 6.46 -60.34 -2.34
C VAL A 35 6.04 -58.88 -2.61
N TYR A 36 5.43 -58.67 -3.78
CA TYR A 36 4.15 -57.95 -3.85
C TYR A 36 3.17 -58.74 -4.73
N THR A 37 2.05 -59.11 -4.11
CA THR A 37 0.89 -59.77 -4.70
C THR A 37 0.22 -58.87 -5.73
N ALA A 38 0.21 -59.31 -6.99
CA ALA A 38 -0.75 -58.84 -7.99
C ALA A 38 -2.11 -59.51 -7.72
N LYS A 39 -3.09 -58.73 -7.28
CA LYS A 39 -4.49 -59.14 -7.20
C LYS A 39 -5.17 -58.68 -8.49
N ILE A 40 -5.44 -59.64 -9.38
CA ILE A 40 -6.23 -59.46 -10.60
C ILE A 40 -7.64 -59.02 -10.20
N ILE A 41 -8.05 -57.83 -10.67
CA ILE A 41 -9.44 -57.35 -10.60
C ILE A 41 -10.03 -57.41 -12.01
N ASN A 42 -11.25 -57.93 -12.07
CA ASN A 42 -12.15 -58.03 -13.22
C ASN A 42 -12.08 -56.83 -14.18
N GLN A 43 -11.84 -57.11 -15.46
CA GLN A 43 -12.23 -56.23 -16.56
C GLN A 43 -13.76 -56.15 -16.62
N LYS A 44 -14.33 -55.10 -16.02
CA LYS A 44 -15.53 -54.47 -16.58
C LYS A 44 -15.07 -53.61 -17.74
N ALA A 45 -15.70 -53.75 -18.91
CA ALA A 45 -15.53 -52.79 -20.00
C ALA A 45 -15.82 -51.39 -19.44
N ASP A 46 -14.85 -50.49 -19.50
CA ASP A 46 -14.90 -49.17 -18.91
C ASP A 46 -15.85 -48.29 -19.74
N THR A 47 -17.08 -48.10 -19.27
CA THR A 47 -18.15 -47.32 -19.94
C THR A 47 -18.03 -45.82 -19.66
N ARG A 48 -16.81 -45.30 -19.47
CA ARG A 48 -16.59 -43.88 -19.13
C ARG A 48 -16.83 -43.00 -20.36
N GLU A 49 -17.70 -42.01 -20.20
CA GLU A 49 -18.05 -41.03 -21.24
C GLU A 49 -16.84 -40.11 -21.50
N VAL A 50 -16.28 -40.15 -22.71
CA VAL A 50 -15.19 -39.25 -23.14
C VAL A 50 -15.77 -37.87 -23.43
N VAL A 51 -15.17 -36.82 -22.87
CA VAL A 51 -15.57 -35.43 -23.12
C VAL A 51 -14.88 -34.93 -24.38
N ASN A 52 -15.65 -34.37 -25.31
CA ASN A 52 -15.11 -33.69 -26.47
C ASN A 52 -14.53 -32.33 -26.07
N ILE A 53 -13.21 -32.17 -26.15
CA ILE A 53 -12.49 -30.91 -25.89
C ILE A 53 -11.73 -30.56 -27.18
N PRO A 54 -12.32 -29.75 -28.08
CA PRO A 54 -11.74 -29.45 -29.39
C PRO A 54 -10.52 -28.52 -29.30
N ASP A 55 -10.45 -27.68 -28.27
CA ASP A 55 -9.28 -26.85 -27.99
C ASP A 55 -8.14 -27.72 -27.43
N GLN A 56 -7.13 -27.96 -28.24
CA GLN A 56 -6.01 -28.82 -27.86
C GLN A 56 -5.22 -28.24 -26.68
N ASN A 57 -5.20 -26.92 -26.51
CA ASN A 57 -4.50 -26.29 -25.40
C ASN A 57 -5.25 -26.48 -24.09
N LEU A 58 -6.58 -26.37 -24.11
CA LEU A 58 -7.43 -26.71 -22.97
C LEU A 58 -7.31 -28.20 -22.62
N LYS A 59 -7.35 -29.09 -23.62
CA LYS A 59 -7.16 -30.53 -23.43
C LYS A 59 -5.79 -30.82 -22.78
N ASN A 60 -4.73 -30.20 -23.28
CA ASN A 60 -3.37 -30.36 -22.76
C ASN A 60 -3.22 -29.80 -21.33
N PHE A 61 -3.81 -28.64 -21.05
CA PHE A 61 -3.83 -28.05 -19.72
C PHE A 61 -4.48 -29.01 -18.73
N LEU A 62 -5.69 -29.48 -19.03
CA LEU A 62 -6.44 -30.38 -18.17
C LEU A 62 -5.70 -31.71 -17.96
N LEU A 63 -5.20 -32.35 -19.02
CA LEU A 63 -4.40 -33.58 -18.91
C LEU A 63 -3.17 -33.38 -18.02
N THR A 64 -2.44 -32.28 -18.22
CA THR A 64 -1.24 -31.97 -17.45
C THR A 64 -1.56 -31.86 -15.96
N TYR A 65 -2.64 -31.19 -15.60
CA TYR A 65 -2.99 -30.98 -14.19
C TYR A 65 -3.72 -32.17 -13.57
N PHE A 66 -4.49 -32.96 -14.32
CA PHE A 66 -5.07 -34.20 -13.81
C PHE A 66 -4.01 -35.26 -13.43
N LYS A 67 -2.83 -35.23 -14.08
CA LYS A 67 -1.70 -36.13 -13.79
C LYS A 67 -0.83 -35.68 -12.60
N LYS A 68 -0.98 -34.44 -12.15
CA LYS A 68 -0.25 -33.88 -11.01
C LYS A 68 -0.95 -34.24 -9.70
N ASN A 69 -0.21 -34.43 -8.61
CA ASN A 69 -0.81 -34.58 -7.27
C ASN A 69 -1.34 -33.24 -6.71
N LYS A 70 -2.06 -33.25 -5.58
CA LYS A 70 -2.60 -32.02 -4.94
C LYS A 70 -1.57 -30.90 -4.81
N GLN A 71 -0.38 -31.22 -4.28
CA GLN A 71 0.65 -30.23 -4.04
C GLN A 71 1.15 -29.65 -5.36
N GLU A 72 1.35 -30.48 -6.39
CA GLU A 72 1.78 -30.07 -7.73
C GLU A 72 0.72 -29.28 -8.51
N ARG A 73 -0.57 -29.59 -8.32
CA ARG A 73 -1.66 -28.82 -8.87
C ARG A 73 -1.79 -27.45 -8.22
N MET A 74 -1.46 -27.35 -6.94
CA MET A 74 -1.61 -26.14 -6.10
C MET A 74 -0.26 -25.44 -5.81
N LEU A 75 0.81 -25.86 -6.49
CA LEU A 75 2.19 -25.55 -6.12
C LEU A 75 2.43 -24.05 -6.21
N LYS A 76 2.92 -23.49 -5.11
CA LYS A 76 3.19 -22.06 -4.98
C LYS A 76 4.51 -21.71 -5.71
N ASN A 77 4.46 -20.98 -6.85
CA ASN A 77 5.60 -20.17 -7.33
C ASN A 77 6.05 -19.19 -6.21
N PRO A 78 7.24 -19.32 -5.62
CA PRO A 78 7.53 -18.60 -4.39
C PRO A 78 8.02 -17.14 -4.63
N SER A 79 8.03 -16.64 -5.88
CA SER A 79 8.81 -15.48 -6.37
C SER A 79 8.12 -14.11 -6.53
N GLN A 80 6.94 -13.81 -5.97
CA GLN A 80 6.28 -12.50 -6.21
C GLN A 80 5.84 -11.78 -4.91
N GLU A 81 6.24 -10.50 -4.81
CA GLU A 81 5.99 -9.52 -3.74
C GLU A 81 4.57 -8.90 -3.75
N GLU A 82 3.70 -9.27 -4.69
CA GLU A 82 2.29 -8.87 -4.71
C GLU A 82 1.37 -10.09 -4.76
N ASN A 83 0.26 -10.03 -4.04
CA ASN A 83 -0.78 -11.07 -3.97
C ASN A 83 -1.51 -11.31 -5.33
N LYS A 84 -0.82 -11.79 -6.38
CA LYS A 84 -1.46 -12.33 -7.59
C LYS A 84 -1.55 -13.88 -7.54
N PRO A 85 -2.66 -14.49 -8.00
CA PRO A 85 -2.91 -15.93 -7.88
C PRO A 85 -2.18 -16.73 -8.98
N LYS A 86 -1.83 -18.00 -8.74
CA LYS A 86 -1.03 -18.87 -9.66
C LYS A 86 -1.86 -19.64 -10.67
N THR A 87 -1.29 -20.04 -11.81
CA THR A 87 -1.97 -21.01 -12.67
C THR A 87 -2.11 -22.34 -11.90
N TYR A 88 -3.34 -22.79 -11.68
CA TYR A 88 -3.65 -24.00 -10.94
C TYR A 88 -4.99 -24.61 -11.37
N LEU A 89 -5.16 -25.89 -11.05
CA LEU A 89 -6.42 -26.62 -11.19
C LEU A 89 -6.80 -27.24 -9.85
N LYS A 90 -7.89 -26.79 -9.25
CA LYS A 90 -8.43 -27.42 -8.05
C LYS A 90 -9.50 -28.46 -8.41
N LEU A 91 -9.44 -29.61 -7.74
CA LEU A 91 -10.44 -30.67 -7.83
C LEU A 91 -11.21 -30.83 -6.52
N THR A 92 -12.38 -31.50 -6.58
CA THR A 92 -13.15 -31.95 -5.40
C THR A 92 -12.43 -33.08 -4.67
N ASP A 93 -11.77 -33.95 -5.43
CA ASP A 93 -10.89 -35.01 -4.94
C ASP A 93 -9.43 -34.58 -5.06
N ASP A 94 -8.86 -34.20 -3.93
CA ASP A 94 -7.48 -33.74 -3.86
C ASP A 94 -6.46 -34.88 -4.08
N ASP A 95 -6.84 -36.14 -3.88
CA ASP A 95 -5.92 -37.28 -4.03
C ASP A 95 -5.99 -37.91 -5.44
N TYR A 96 -6.94 -37.47 -6.27
CA TYR A 96 -7.07 -37.93 -7.65
C TYR A 96 -5.80 -37.63 -8.46
N ILE A 97 -5.25 -38.66 -9.12
CA ILE A 97 -4.14 -38.57 -10.07
C ILE A 97 -4.47 -39.48 -11.25
N LYS A 98 -4.52 -38.90 -12.45
CA LYS A 98 -4.77 -39.64 -13.69
C LYS A 98 -3.53 -40.49 -14.06
N PRO A 99 -3.70 -41.76 -14.49
CA PRO A 99 -2.59 -42.58 -14.95
C PRO A 99 -1.86 -41.97 -16.16
N GLU A 100 -0.54 -42.06 -16.19
CA GLU A 100 0.29 -41.49 -17.27
C GLU A 100 -0.05 -42.04 -18.67
N SER A 101 -0.51 -43.29 -18.74
CA SER A 101 -0.89 -43.98 -19.98
C SER A 101 -2.22 -43.52 -20.57
N GLU A 102 -3.06 -42.80 -19.81
CA GLU A 102 -4.37 -42.33 -20.29
C GLU A 102 -4.29 -40.94 -20.90
N THR A 103 -4.79 -40.80 -22.13
CA THR A 103 -4.77 -39.54 -22.90
C THR A 103 -6.16 -38.95 -23.13
N GLU A 104 -7.23 -39.70 -22.83
CA GLU A 104 -8.61 -39.18 -22.92
C GLU A 104 -9.05 -38.57 -21.60
N ILE A 105 -9.84 -37.50 -21.67
CA ILE A 105 -10.47 -36.88 -20.51
C ILE A 105 -11.91 -37.37 -20.43
N TYR A 106 -12.28 -37.92 -19.29
CA TYR A 106 -13.61 -38.47 -19.06
C TYR A 106 -14.49 -37.49 -18.28
N LYS A 107 -15.80 -37.63 -18.45
CA LYS A 107 -16.78 -36.73 -17.84
C LYS A 107 -16.66 -36.68 -16.32
N ASP A 108 -16.49 -37.83 -15.67
CA ASP A 108 -16.32 -37.91 -14.23
C ASP A 108 -15.04 -37.20 -13.74
N GLU A 109 -14.06 -36.93 -14.61
CA GLU A 109 -12.85 -36.17 -14.30
C GLU A 109 -13.11 -34.67 -14.40
N ILE A 110 -13.79 -34.23 -15.46
CA ILE A 110 -14.23 -32.83 -15.62
C ILE A 110 -15.18 -32.43 -14.50
N GLU A 111 -16.10 -33.32 -14.08
CA GLU A 111 -17.01 -33.07 -12.96
C GLU A 111 -16.27 -32.85 -11.64
N LYS A 112 -15.01 -33.31 -11.48
CA LYS A 112 -14.20 -33.03 -10.28
C LYS A 112 -13.66 -31.61 -10.26
N ILE A 113 -13.66 -30.86 -11.36
CA ILE A 113 -13.08 -29.51 -11.41
C ILE A 113 -13.87 -28.55 -10.52
N VAL A 114 -13.17 -27.85 -9.64
CA VAL A 114 -13.71 -26.82 -8.73
C VAL A 114 -13.24 -25.43 -9.12
N ASP A 115 -11.99 -25.29 -9.51
CA ASP A 115 -11.37 -23.98 -9.77
C ASP A 115 -10.35 -24.13 -10.88
N ILE A 116 -10.52 -23.33 -11.93
CA ILE A 116 -9.53 -23.16 -12.99
C ILE A 116 -8.96 -21.76 -12.82
N ASN A 117 -7.66 -21.68 -12.55
CA ASN A 117 -6.95 -20.42 -12.59
C ASN A 117 -5.83 -20.51 -13.61
N ILE A 118 -5.82 -19.61 -14.59
CA ILE A 118 -4.82 -19.54 -15.64
C ILE A 118 -4.44 -18.06 -15.77
N ILE A 119 -3.22 -17.72 -15.35
CA ILE A 119 -2.75 -16.33 -15.20
C ILE A 119 -1.65 -15.92 -16.18
N GLU A 120 -1.58 -14.60 -16.40
CA GLU A 120 -0.94 -13.72 -17.41
C GLU A 120 0.52 -13.99 -17.85
N ASP A 121 1.14 -15.03 -17.33
CA ASP A 121 2.57 -15.34 -17.46
C ASP A 121 2.82 -16.34 -18.62
N ILE A 122 1.89 -17.27 -18.82
CA ILE A 122 1.94 -18.25 -19.92
C ILE A 122 0.68 -18.10 -20.77
N ASP A 123 0.83 -17.67 -22.02
CA ASP A 123 -0.27 -17.72 -23.00
C ASP A 123 -0.56 -19.18 -23.33
N PHE A 124 -1.58 -19.75 -22.67
CA PHE A 124 -1.99 -21.12 -22.94
C PHE A 124 -2.67 -21.25 -24.29
N GLY A 125 -3.07 -20.15 -24.94
CA GLY A 125 -3.73 -20.19 -26.24
C GLY A 125 -5.11 -20.88 -26.20
N ILE A 126 -5.82 -20.79 -25.08
CA ILE A 126 -7.14 -21.41 -24.91
C ILE A 126 -8.19 -20.46 -25.50
N LYS A 127 -8.73 -20.82 -26.66
CA LYS A 127 -9.68 -20.01 -27.43
C LYS A 127 -11.10 -20.58 -27.45
N ASP A 128 -11.27 -21.83 -26.99
CA ASP A 128 -12.58 -22.47 -26.86
C ASP A 128 -12.67 -23.27 -25.54
N LEU A 129 -13.75 -23.02 -24.80
CA LEU A 129 -14.03 -23.63 -23.49
C LEU A 129 -14.88 -24.91 -23.60
N THR A 130 -15.19 -25.38 -24.81
CA THR A 130 -16.02 -26.57 -25.04
C THR A 130 -15.45 -27.79 -24.32
N GLY A 131 -16.34 -28.50 -23.64
CA GLY A 131 -16.05 -29.59 -22.70
C GLY A 131 -16.22 -29.17 -21.23
N LEU A 132 -16.04 -27.87 -20.90
CA LEU A 132 -16.24 -27.36 -19.54
C LEU A 132 -17.72 -27.27 -19.14
N GLU A 133 -18.68 -27.43 -20.06
CA GLU A 133 -20.10 -27.53 -19.72
C GLU A 133 -20.42 -28.75 -18.84
N LYS A 134 -19.50 -29.72 -18.75
CA LYS A 134 -19.58 -30.87 -17.85
C LYS A 134 -19.00 -30.60 -16.45
N ALA A 135 -18.35 -29.46 -16.22
CA ALA A 135 -17.68 -29.13 -14.96
C ALA A 135 -18.68 -28.62 -13.90
N ILE A 136 -19.67 -29.44 -13.55
CA ILE A 136 -20.81 -29.06 -12.70
C ILE A 136 -20.41 -28.61 -11.29
N ASN A 137 -19.22 -28.97 -10.81
CA ASN A 137 -18.69 -28.56 -9.51
C ASN A 137 -17.81 -27.29 -9.56
N MET A 138 -17.60 -26.72 -10.75
CA MET A 138 -16.74 -25.56 -10.92
C MET A 138 -17.37 -24.33 -10.26
N VAL A 139 -16.64 -23.72 -9.35
CA VAL A 139 -17.00 -22.51 -8.61
C VAL A 139 -16.38 -21.27 -9.24
N ARG A 140 -15.17 -21.42 -9.79
CA ARG A 140 -14.41 -20.32 -10.37
C ARG A 140 -13.69 -20.72 -11.65
N ILE A 141 -13.69 -19.78 -12.60
CA ILE A 141 -12.84 -19.82 -13.78
C ILE A 141 -12.15 -18.47 -13.97
N MET A 142 -10.84 -18.51 -14.17
CA MET A 142 -10.00 -17.38 -14.51
C MET A 142 -9.09 -17.78 -15.67
N VAL A 143 -9.25 -17.15 -16.83
CA VAL A 143 -8.47 -17.44 -18.05
C VAL A 143 -7.97 -16.13 -18.64
N ASN A 144 -6.87 -15.64 -18.08
CA ASN A 144 -6.37 -14.28 -18.32
C ASN A 144 -5.06 -14.29 -19.12
N THR A 145 -4.91 -15.26 -20.03
CA THR A 145 -3.62 -15.57 -20.66
C THR A 145 -3.54 -15.28 -22.15
N ASN A 146 -4.67 -15.00 -22.80
CA ASN A 146 -4.74 -14.83 -24.25
C ASN A 146 -4.25 -13.43 -24.67
N LYS A 147 -2.95 -13.23 -24.56
CA LYS A 147 -2.26 -11.98 -24.90
C LYS A 147 -2.27 -11.75 -26.41
N ARG A 148 -2.19 -12.83 -27.19
CA ARG A 148 -2.26 -12.77 -28.65
C ARG A 148 -3.69 -12.70 -29.15
N GLU A 149 -3.89 -11.88 -30.19
CA GLU A 149 -5.20 -11.61 -30.76
C GLU A 149 -5.88 -12.89 -31.31
N GLU A 150 -5.11 -13.86 -31.81
CA GLU A 150 -5.61 -15.15 -32.32
C GLU A 150 -6.11 -16.13 -31.23
N TYR A 151 -5.80 -15.89 -29.96
CA TYR A 151 -6.18 -16.77 -28.85
C TYR A 151 -7.31 -16.23 -27.98
N LYS A 152 -7.73 -14.98 -28.20
CA LYS A 152 -8.81 -14.35 -27.42
C LYS A 152 -10.12 -15.13 -27.56
N LEU A 153 -10.73 -15.46 -26.41
CA LEU A 153 -12.03 -16.12 -26.33
C LEU A 153 -13.11 -15.25 -26.96
N GLU A 154 -13.94 -15.85 -27.81
CA GLU A 154 -15.07 -15.16 -28.45
C GLU A 154 -16.40 -15.48 -27.77
N SER A 155 -16.49 -16.61 -27.06
CA SER A 155 -17.73 -17.11 -26.48
C SER A 155 -17.53 -17.74 -25.11
N ILE A 156 -18.55 -17.61 -24.26
CA ILE A 156 -18.68 -18.27 -22.95
C ILE A 156 -19.85 -19.26 -22.91
N GLU A 157 -20.36 -19.68 -24.07
CA GLU A 157 -21.46 -20.65 -24.18
C GLU A 157 -21.24 -21.93 -23.35
N PRO A 158 -20.03 -22.53 -23.29
CA PRO A 158 -19.77 -23.71 -22.46
C PRO A 158 -19.95 -23.49 -20.94
N LEU A 159 -20.00 -22.24 -20.47
CA LEU A 159 -20.21 -21.91 -19.06
C LEU A 159 -21.71 -21.80 -18.68
N ARG A 160 -22.62 -21.96 -19.66
CA ARG A 160 -24.06 -21.75 -19.48
C ARG A 160 -24.61 -22.57 -18.31
N ASN A 161 -25.30 -21.87 -17.40
CA ASN A 161 -26.06 -22.46 -16.29
C ASN A 161 -25.26 -23.45 -15.41
N LEU A 162 -23.93 -23.31 -15.32
CA LEU A 162 -23.14 -24.10 -14.38
C LEU A 162 -23.57 -23.78 -12.94
N PRO A 163 -24.01 -24.77 -12.14
CA PRO A 163 -24.82 -24.50 -10.95
C PRO A 163 -24.03 -23.91 -9.78
N LYS A 164 -22.71 -24.16 -9.71
CA LYS A 164 -21.85 -23.66 -8.64
C LYS A 164 -20.96 -22.49 -9.06
N LEU A 165 -20.89 -22.19 -10.37
CA LEU A 165 -19.98 -21.18 -10.90
C LEU A 165 -20.46 -19.80 -10.47
N ASN A 166 -19.64 -19.09 -9.68
CA ASN A 166 -19.97 -17.77 -9.15
C ASN A 166 -18.87 -16.72 -9.34
N VAL A 167 -17.64 -17.12 -9.69
CA VAL A 167 -16.55 -16.21 -10.06
C VAL A 167 -16.09 -16.49 -11.48
N ILE A 168 -16.14 -15.47 -12.34
CA ILE A 168 -15.74 -15.55 -13.75
C ILE A 168 -14.82 -14.38 -14.08
N HIS A 169 -13.56 -14.67 -14.36
CA HIS A 169 -12.55 -13.70 -14.79
C HIS A 169 -12.06 -14.06 -16.20
N LEU A 170 -12.44 -13.25 -17.18
CA LEU A 170 -12.16 -13.46 -18.61
C LEU A 170 -11.84 -12.12 -19.28
N GLU A 171 -11.06 -11.26 -18.62
CA GLU A 171 -10.64 -9.98 -19.16
C GLU A 171 -9.79 -10.10 -20.44
N ASN A 172 -9.76 -9.01 -21.22
CA ASN A 172 -8.94 -8.82 -22.43
C ASN A 172 -9.19 -9.86 -23.54
N ASN A 173 -10.42 -10.38 -23.65
CA ASN A 173 -10.85 -11.31 -24.69
C ASN A 173 -11.70 -10.60 -25.78
N LYS A 174 -12.42 -11.36 -26.61
CA LYS A 174 -13.30 -10.88 -27.69
C LYS A 174 -14.79 -11.17 -27.39
N ILE A 175 -15.14 -11.42 -26.14
CA ILE A 175 -16.49 -11.81 -25.74
C ILE A 175 -17.46 -10.67 -26.04
N THR A 176 -18.59 -11.01 -26.65
CA THR A 176 -19.64 -10.05 -27.03
C THR A 176 -20.97 -10.29 -26.30
N ASN A 177 -21.22 -11.53 -25.86
CA ASN A 177 -22.52 -11.98 -25.40
C ASN A 177 -22.47 -12.59 -23.99
N LEU A 178 -23.33 -12.10 -23.09
CA LEU A 178 -23.48 -12.59 -21.72
C LEU A 178 -24.73 -13.45 -21.49
N GLU A 179 -25.51 -13.78 -22.52
CA GLU A 179 -26.71 -14.66 -22.43
C GLU A 179 -26.49 -15.98 -21.66
N PRO A 180 -25.31 -16.65 -21.74
CA PRO A 180 -25.03 -17.84 -20.94
C PRO A 180 -25.15 -17.64 -19.42
N LEU A 181 -25.06 -16.40 -18.94
CA LEU A 181 -25.11 -16.04 -17.51
C LEU A 181 -26.51 -15.72 -16.98
N SER A 182 -27.52 -15.65 -17.86
CA SER A 182 -28.88 -15.18 -17.52
C SER A 182 -29.56 -15.97 -16.40
N GLY A 183 -29.38 -17.29 -16.35
CA GLY A 183 -29.95 -18.18 -15.33
C GLY A 183 -29.14 -18.31 -14.03
N MET A 184 -27.96 -17.69 -13.94
CA MET A 184 -26.99 -17.95 -12.88
C MET A 184 -27.12 -16.96 -11.71
N ASN A 185 -28.08 -17.15 -10.82
CA ASN A 185 -28.33 -16.21 -9.70
C ASN A 185 -27.28 -16.24 -8.59
N GLN A 186 -26.41 -17.26 -8.58
CA GLN A 186 -25.32 -17.39 -7.61
C GLN A 186 -24.10 -16.49 -7.89
N LEU A 187 -24.05 -15.81 -9.06
CA LEU A 187 -22.90 -15.01 -9.48
C LEU A 187 -22.50 -13.96 -8.44
N TYR A 188 -21.20 -13.88 -8.18
CA TYR A 188 -20.61 -13.13 -7.08
C TYR A 188 -19.58 -12.09 -7.57
N ASN A 189 -18.67 -12.51 -8.45
CA ASN A 189 -17.60 -11.68 -8.98
C ASN A 189 -17.42 -11.93 -10.49
N LEU A 190 -17.60 -10.89 -11.29
CA LEU A 190 -17.46 -10.93 -12.73
C LEU A 190 -16.40 -9.94 -13.19
N ASN A 191 -15.38 -10.42 -13.89
CA ASN A 191 -14.41 -9.59 -14.59
C ASN A 191 -14.43 -9.91 -16.08
N PHE A 192 -14.92 -8.96 -16.86
CA PHE A 192 -14.93 -8.97 -18.32
C PHE A 192 -14.31 -7.69 -18.88
N TYR A 193 -13.39 -7.05 -18.14
CA TYR A 193 -12.67 -5.87 -18.60
C TYR A 193 -12.06 -6.10 -20.00
N GLY A 194 -12.06 -5.11 -20.88
CA GLY A 194 -11.37 -5.17 -22.17
C GLY A 194 -11.94 -6.19 -23.17
N ASN A 195 -13.25 -6.43 -23.15
CA ASN A 195 -13.96 -7.29 -24.11
C ASN A 195 -14.73 -6.45 -25.15
N LYS A 196 -15.69 -7.05 -25.87
CA LYS A 196 -16.55 -6.39 -26.88
C LYS A 196 -18.03 -6.44 -26.50
N ILE A 197 -18.33 -6.44 -25.19
CA ILE A 197 -19.70 -6.55 -24.68
C ILE A 197 -20.46 -5.25 -24.92
N GLU A 198 -21.65 -5.36 -25.51
CA GLU A 198 -22.55 -4.22 -25.74
C GLU A 198 -23.79 -4.26 -24.83
N ASN A 199 -24.28 -5.47 -24.54
CA ASN A 199 -25.50 -5.71 -23.78
C ASN A 199 -25.22 -6.46 -22.47
N ILE A 200 -25.61 -5.85 -21.34
CA ILE A 200 -25.52 -6.45 -20.01
C ILE A 200 -26.88 -6.78 -19.38
N GLU A 201 -27.98 -6.67 -20.14
CA GLU A 201 -29.32 -7.13 -19.72
C GLU A 201 -29.38 -8.59 -19.25
N PRO A 202 -28.57 -9.55 -19.76
CA PRO A 202 -28.51 -10.89 -19.20
C PRO A 202 -28.16 -10.94 -17.70
N LEU A 203 -27.54 -9.89 -17.16
CA LEU A 203 -27.23 -9.78 -15.73
C LEU A 203 -28.40 -9.26 -14.88
N ARG A 204 -29.60 -9.08 -15.45
CA ARG A 204 -30.77 -8.61 -14.70
C ARG A 204 -31.11 -9.53 -13.52
N GLY A 205 -31.46 -8.91 -12.40
CA GLY A 205 -31.82 -9.59 -11.15
C GLY A 205 -30.67 -10.29 -10.41
N LYS A 206 -29.40 -10.09 -10.79
CA LYS A 206 -28.24 -10.73 -10.13
C LYS A 206 -27.84 -10.02 -8.83
N THR A 207 -28.71 -10.10 -7.83
CA THR A 207 -28.59 -9.37 -6.55
C THR A 207 -27.38 -9.79 -5.70
N ASN A 208 -26.77 -10.95 -5.96
CA ASN A 208 -25.59 -11.46 -5.25
C ASN A 208 -24.25 -10.90 -5.77
N LEU A 209 -24.25 -10.08 -6.82
CA LEU A 209 -23.02 -9.49 -7.35
C LEU A 209 -22.43 -8.45 -6.37
N HIS A 210 -21.15 -8.64 -6.03
CA HIS A 210 -20.37 -7.72 -5.20
C HIS A 210 -19.26 -7.04 -6.01
N TYR A 211 -18.72 -7.72 -7.03
CA TYR A 211 -17.65 -7.21 -7.88
C TYR A 211 -18.05 -7.33 -9.35
N LEU A 212 -18.01 -6.20 -10.05
CA LEU A 212 -18.34 -6.15 -11.47
C LEU A 212 -17.35 -5.26 -12.22
N TYR A 213 -16.52 -5.88 -13.06
CA TYR A 213 -15.55 -5.17 -13.88
C TYR A 213 -15.88 -5.34 -15.36
N LEU A 214 -16.30 -4.24 -15.98
CA LEU A 214 -16.78 -4.18 -17.35
C LEU A 214 -16.12 -3.04 -18.14
N GLY A 215 -15.08 -2.39 -17.58
CA GLY A 215 -14.36 -1.32 -18.25
C GLY A 215 -13.77 -1.76 -19.60
N GLY A 216 -13.68 -0.85 -20.57
CA GLY A 216 -13.10 -1.15 -21.88
C GLY A 216 -14.00 -1.98 -22.81
N ASN A 217 -15.30 -2.06 -22.53
CA ASN A 217 -16.32 -2.67 -23.38
C ASN A 217 -17.05 -1.61 -24.24
N LYS A 218 -18.18 -1.96 -24.85
CA LYS A 218 -19.03 -1.06 -25.66
C LYS A 218 -20.42 -0.88 -25.05
N ILE A 219 -20.50 -0.92 -23.72
CA ILE A 219 -21.74 -0.85 -22.97
C ILE A 219 -22.30 0.55 -23.06
N THR A 220 -23.60 0.68 -23.29
CA THR A 220 -24.30 1.99 -23.32
C THR A 220 -25.49 2.03 -22.38
N ASN A 221 -26.15 0.90 -22.14
CA ASN A 221 -27.23 0.77 -21.17
C ASN A 221 -26.70 0.10 -19.89
N VAL A 222 -26.75 0.83 -18.77
CA VAL A 222 -26.29 0.39 -17.45
C VAL A 222 -27.40 0.32 -16.42
N ASP A 223 -28.67 0.40 -16.85
CA ASP A 223 -29.82 0.39 -15.94
C ASP A 223 -29.90 -0.88 -15.08
N VAL A 224 -29.37 -1.99 -15.58
CA VAL A 224 -29.30 -3.28 -14.87
C VAL A 224 -28.53 -3.18 -13.54
N VAL A 225 -27.60 -2.22 -13.41
CA VAL A 225 -26.79 -2.02 -12.19
C VAL A 225 -27.67 -1.66 -10.99
N ARG A 226 -28.88 -1.13 -11.21
CA ARG A 226 -29.84 -0.85 -10.14
C ARG A 226 -30.21 -2.10 -9.33
N ASP A 227 -30.14 -3.29 -9.92
CA ASP A 227 -30.50 -4.54 -9.25
C ASP A 227 -29.41 -5.04 -8.28
N PHE A 228 -28.14 -4.62 -8.45
CA PHE A 228 -26.98 -5.16 -7.70
C PHE A 228 -26.86 -4.51 -6.32
N SER A 229 -27.64 -4.98 -5.36
CA SER A 229 -27.77 -4.32 -4.04
C SER A 229 -26.54 -4.49 -3.14
N ASN A 230 -25.72 -5.51 -3.38
CA ASN A 230 -24.53 -5.84 -2.60
C ASN A 230 -23.21 -5.39 -3.25
N LEU A 231 -23.28 -4.51 -4.25
CA LEU A 231 -22.12 -4.11 -5.03
C LEU A 231 -21.11 -3.32 -4.18
N GLU A 232 -19.88 -3.84 -4.08
CA GLU A 232 -18.74 -3.26 -3.35
C GLU A 232 -17.75 -2.59 -4.32
N GLU A 233 -17.53 -3.18 -5.50
CA GLU A 233 -16.70 -2.62 -6.55
C GLU A 233 -17.38 -2.63 -7.92
N LEU A 234 -17.26 -1.50 -8.62
CA LEU A 234 -17.79 -1.35 -9.97
C LEU A 234 -16.75 -0.66 -10.88
N ASP A 235 -16.47 -1.27 -12.02
CA ASP A 235 -15.73 -0.65 -13.12
C ASP A 235 -16.57 -0.64 -14.40
N LEU A 236 -16.87 0.56 -14.87
CA LEU A 236 -17.55 0.84 -16.14
C LEU A 236 -16.77 1.91 -16.94
N GLY A 237 -15.44 1.91 -16.84
CA GLY A 237 -14.59 2.80 -17.63
C GLY A 237 -14.80 2.61 -19.14
N ASN A 238 -14.64 3.67 -19.93
CA ASN A 238 -14.75 3.61 -21.38
C ASN A 238 -16.10 3.05 -21.88
N SER A 239 -17.23 3.55 -21.35
CA SER A 239 -18.59 3.07 -21.65
C SER A 239 -19.57 4.19 -22.05
N LYS A 240 -19.07 5.36 -22.50
CA LYS A 240 -19.87 6.53 -22.92
C LYS A 240 -20.97 6.96 -21.92
N ILE A 241 -20.80 6.67 -20.64
CA ILE A 241 -21.78 6.96 -19.60
C ILE A 241 -21.80 8.47 -19.34
N ASN A 242 -22.97 9.09 -19.23
CA ASN A 242 -23.11 10.51 -18.90
C ASN A 242 -23.95 10.79 -17.64
N ASN A 243 -24.77 9.82 -17.20
CA ASN A 243 -25.64 9.92 -16.03
C ASN A 243 -25.36 8.76 -15.06
N LEU A 244 -25.25 9.07 -13.77
CA LEU A 244 -24.94 8.12 -12.68
C LEU A 244 -26.14 7.71 -11.80
N ASP A 245 -27.38 8.00 -12.20
CA ASP A 245 -28.61 7.67 -11.44
C ASP A 245 -28.75 6.18 -11.12
N PHE A 246 -28.12 5.30 -11.90
CA PHE A 246 -28.10 3.86 -11.64
C PHE A 246 -27.32 3.49 -10.35
N LEU A 247 -26.50 4.40 -9.81
CA LEU A 247 -25.78 4.25 -8.54
C LEU A 247 -26.61 4.62 -7.31
N LYS A 248 -27.85 5.09 -7.49
CA LYS A 248 -28.70 5.50 -6.38
C LYS A 248 -28.88 4.34 -5.37
N GLY A 249 -28.53 4.61 -4.11
CA GLY A 249 -28.65 3.65 -3.01
C GLY A 249 -27.52 2.62 -2.91
N LYS A 250 -26.47 2.67 -3.75
CA LYS A 250 -25.32 1.74 -3.72
C LYS A 250 -24.31 2.05 -2.61
N THR A 251 -24.81 2.21 -1.39
CA THR A 251 -24.02 2.67 -0.21
C THR A 251 -22.87 1.74 0.20
N ASN A 252 -22.86 0.49 -0.27
CA ASN A 252 -21.78 -0.48 -0.03
C ASN A 252 -20.55 -0.29 -0.94
N LEU A 253 -20.63 0.57 -1.96
CA LEU A 253 -19.51 0.80 -2.87
C LEU A 253 -18.30 1.38 -2.13
N THR A 254 -17.16 0.71 -2.29
CA THR A 254 -15.85 1.11 -1.78
C THR A 254 -14.89 1.50 -2.90
N VAL A 255 -15.12 0.99 -4.11
CA VAL A 255 -14.33 1.30 -5.31
C VAL A 255 -15.26 1.57 -6.47
N LEU A 256 -15.08 2.73 -7.10
CA LEU A 256 -15.84 3.13 -8.28
C LEU A 256 -14.89 3.62 -9.37
N ARG A 257 -14.88 2.92 -10.51
CA ARG A 257 -14.05 3.26 -11.68
C ARG A 257 -14.93 3.60 -12.87
N LEU A 258 -14.84 4.85 -13.31
CA LEU A 258 -15.68 5.45 -14.34
C LEU A 258 -14.84 6.33 -15.29
N ASN A 259 -13.55 6.02 -15.44
CA ASN A 259 -12.65 6.79 -16.32
C ASN A 259 -13.12 6.76 -17.79
N SER A 260 -12.76 7.78 -18.55
CA SER A 260 -12.99 7.86 -20.01
C SER A 260 -14.47 7.69 -20.37
N ASN A 261 -15.33 8.43 -19.70
CA ASN A 261 -16.77 8.48 -19.96
C ASN A 261 -17.17 9.92 -20.34
N GLU A 262 -18.47 10.23 -20.33
CA GLU A 262 -19.00 11.55 -20.65
C GLU A 262 -19.71 12.19 -19.45
N ILE A 263 -19.27 11.86 -18.24
CA ILE A 263 -19.91 12.29 -16.99
C ILE A 263 -19.62 13.77 -16.74
N GLU A 264 -20.67 14.52 -16.41
CA GLU A 264 -20.58 15.93 -16.01
C GLU A 264 -21.07 16.12 -14.57
N ASN A 265 -22.23 15.56 -14.21
CA ASN A 265 -22.79 15.63 -12.87
C ASN A 265 -22.41 14.39 -12.04
N ILE A 266 -21.85 14.63 -10.85
CA ILE A 266 -21.45 13.61 -9.87
C ILE A 266 -22.13 13.79 -8.50
N ASP A 267 -23.27 14.47 -8.41
CA ASP A 267 -23.99 14.73 -7.15
C ASP A 267 -24.40 13.44 -6.43
N ILE A 268 -24.64 12.37 -7.19
CA ILE A 268 -25.00 11.06 -6.64
C ILE A 268 -23.95 10.51 -5.67
N LEU A 269 -22.68 10.94 -5.82
CA LEU A 269 -21.57 10.46 -4.99
C LEU A 269 -21.72 10.85 -3.51
N ARG A 270 -22.51 11.88 -3.18
CA ARG A 270 -22.85 12.23 -1.77
C ARG A 270 -23.46 11.05 -1.02
N GLY A 271 -24.16 10.16 -1.74
CA GLY A 271 -24.79 8.96 -1.20
C GLY A 271 -23.88 7.75 -1.08
N LEU A 272 -22.57 7.87 -1.36
CA LEU A 272 -21.61 6.75 -1.39
C LEU A 272 -20.45 6.94 -0.38
N PRO A 273 -20.73 7.04 0.94
CA PRO A 273 -19.76 7.46 1.96
C PRO A 273 -18.61 6.46 2.22
N ASN A 274 -18.74 5.23 1.74
CA ASN A 274 -17.75 4.16 1.96
C ASN A 274 -16.65 4.11 0.88
N LEU A 275 -16.68 5.02 -0.10
CA LEU A 275 -15.67 5.07 -1.16
C LEU A 275 -14.27 5.32 -0.59
N THR A 276 -13.34 4.43 -0.99
CA THR A 276 -11.90 4.50 -0.69
C THR A 276 -11.08 4.76 -1.95
N GLU A 277 -11.60 4.37 -3.12
CA GLU A 277 -11.01 4.63 -4.43
C GLU A 277 -12.08 5.14 -5.39
N LEU A 278 -11.83 6.29 -5.98
CA LEU A 278 -12.69 6.90 -6.98
C LEU A 278 -11.87 7.30 -8.21
N GLN A 279 -12.19 6.71 -9.36
CA GLN A 279 -11.55 7.02 -10.63
C GLN A 279 -12.54 7.63 -11.62
N LEU A 280 -12.33 8.89 -11.97
CA LEU A 280 -13.18 9.72 -12.82
C LEU A 280 -12.37 10.48 -13.88
N SER A 281 -11.14 10.05 -14.17
CA SER A 281 -10.29 10.72 -15.16
C SER A 281 -10.86 10.64 -16.57
N GLY A 282 -10.67 11.66 -17.41
CA GLY A 282 -11.17 11.69 -18.79
C GLY A 282 -12.70 11.81 -18.87
N ASN A 283 -13.27 12.73 -18.10
CA ASN A 283 -14.71 13.04 -18.09
C ASN A 283 -14.92 14.54 -18.37
N LYS A 284 -16.14 15.05 -18.15
CA LYS A 284 -16.51 16.46 -18.40
C LYS A 284 -16.81 17.22 -17.10
N ILE A 285 -16.30 16.74 -15.95
CA ILE A 285 -16.63 17.24 -14.61
C ILE A 285 -15.97 18.61 -14.38
N ASP A 286 -16.75 19.60 -13.93
CA ASP A 286 -16.23 20.90 -13.47
C ASP A 286 -16.46 21.16 -11.97
N ASN A 287 -17.50 20.55 -11.40
CA ASN A 287 -17.91 20.69 -10.01
C ASN A 287 -17.72 19.37 -9.23
N ILE A 288 -16.94 19.44 -8.15
CA ILE A 288 -16.64 18.32 -7.25
C ILE A 288 -17.16 18.50 -5.82
N GLU A 289 -18.16 19.37 -5.60
CA GLU A 289 -18.73 19.60 -4.26
C GLU A 289 -19.23 18.31 -3.59
N SER A 290 -19.70 17.36 -4.40
CA SER A 290 -20.27 16.09 -3.93
C SER A 290 -19.26 15.15 -3.25
N ILE A 291 -17.95 15.34 -3.43
CA ILE A 291 -16.93 14.48 -2.82
C ILE A 291 -16.40 14.99 -1.47
N SER A 292 -16.82 16.18 -1.02
CA SER A 292 -16.34 16.81 0.23
C SER A 292 -16.51 15.94 1.48
N GLY A 293 -17.56 15.11 1.52
CA GLY A 293 -17.86 14.21 2.63
C GLY A 293 -17.22 12.81 2.53
N LEU A 294 -16.47 12.52 1.47
CA LEU A 294 -15.92 11.18 1.22
C LEU A 294 -14.59 10.95 1.96
N THR A 295 -14.60 11.12 3.27
CA THR A 295 -13.39 11.14 4.12
C THR A 295 -12.61 9.82 4.17
N ASN A 296 -13.20 8.73 3.68
CA ASN A 296 -12.54 7.42 3.55
C ASN A 296 -11.67 7.28 2.29
N LEU A 297 -11.69 8.28 1.39
CA LEU A 297 -10.89 8.25 0.16
C LEU A 297 -9.40 8.20 0.46
N ILE A 298 -8.75 7.20 -0.15
CA ILE A 298 -7.30 6.99 -0.17
C ILE A 298 -6.74 7.35 -1.54
N LYS A 299 -7.51 7.05 -2.60
CA LYS A 299 -7.11 7.26 -4.00
C LYS A 299 -8.19 8.03 -4.75
N LEU A 300 -7.80 9.14 -5.36
CA LEU A 300 -8.69 9.97 -6.15
C LEU A 300 -8.04 10.34 -7.48
N TYR A 301 -8.68 9.95 -8.57
CA TYR A 301 -8.21 10.22 -9.93
C TYR A 301 -9.25 11.07 -10.67
N LEU A 302 -8.86 12.29 -11.00
CA LEU A 302 -9.68 13.33 -11.63
C LEU A 302 -8.95 14.00 -12.80
N THR A 303 -7.88 13.38 -13.30
CA THR A 303 -7.09 13.91 -14.43
C THR A 303 -7.95 14.08 -15.68
N ASP A 304 -7.68 15.08 -16.51
CA ASP A 304 -8.40 15.31 -17.78
C ASP A 304 -9.90 15.52 -17.56
N ASN A 305 -10.22 16.64 -16.90
CA ASN A 305 -11.57 17.12 -16.63
C ASN A 305 -11.60 18.66 -16.79
N LYS A 306 -12.64 19.33 -16.28
CA LYS A 306 -12.82 20.79 -16.37
C LYS A 306 -12.77 21.48 -15.01
N ILE A 307 -12.18 20.84 -14.01
CA ILE A 307 -12.21 21.27 -12.60
C ILE A 307 -11.38 22.55 -12.42
N GLU A 308 -11.96 23.54 -11.75
CA GLU A 308 -11.28 24.79 -11.38
C GLU A 308 -11.17 24.94 -9.86
N ASN A 309 -12.27 24.64 -9.15
CA ASN A 309 -12.35 24.75 -7.70
C ASN A 309 -12.12 23.38 -7.02
N ILE A 310 -11.10 23.30 -6.17
CA ILE A 310 -10.79 22.11 -5.37
C ILE A 310 -11.02 22.27 -3.86
N GLU A 311 -11.76 23.29 -3.42
CA GLU A 311 -12.15 23.48 -2.02
C GLU A 311 -12.75 22.22 -1.36
N PRO A 312 -13.55 21.39 -2.06
CA PRO A 312 -14.07 20.13 -1.52
C PRO A 312 -13.00 19.13 -1.03
N LEU A 313 -11.74 19.26 -1.45
CA LEU A 313 -10.68 18.33 -1.05
C LEU A 313 -10.11 18.58 0.35
N ARG A 314 -10.37 19.75 0.97
CA ARG A 314 -9.70 20.19 2.21
C ARG A 314 -9.79 19.20 3.38
N GLY A 315 -10.89 18.44 3.46
CA GLY A 315 -11.15 17.48 4.54
C GLY A 315 -10.68 16.05 4.27
N LEU A 316 -10.14 15.74 3.09
CA LEU A 316 -9.83 14.38 2.67
C LEU A 316 -8.43 13.91 3.12
N VAL A 317 -8.20 13.98 4.43
CA VAL A 317 -6.88 13.78 5.08
C VAL A 317 -6.26 12.39 4.93
N ASN A 318 -7.06 11.40 4.49
CA ASN A 318 -6.62 10.03 4.25
C ASN A 318 -6.07 9.79 2.83
N LEU A 319 -6.13 10.79 1.95
CA LEU A 319 -5.62 10.69 0.59
C LEU A 319 -4.12 10.41 0.60
N ASN A 320 -3.73 9.34 -0.10
CA ASN A 320 -2.34 9.00 -0.39
C ASN A 320 -2.00 9.28 -1.86
N TYR A 321 -2.98 9.13 -2.76
CA TYR A 321 -2.82 9.29 -4.20
C TYR A 321 -3.87 10.26 -4.73
N LEU A 322 -3.41 11.37 -5.31
CA LEU A 322 -4.28 12.41 -5.84
C LEU A 322 -3.80 12.84 -7.22
N TYR A 323 -4.64 12.60 -8.23
CA TYR A 323 -4.35 12.97 -9.62
C TYR A 323 -5.38 13.97 -10.12
N LEU A 324 -4.91 15.18 -10.41
CA LEU A 324 -5.68 16.34 -10.83
C LEU A 324 -5.07 16.99 -12.09
N GLY A 325 -4.22 16.26 -12.82
CA GLY A 325 -3.57 16.79 -14.02
C GLY A 325 -4.57 17.15 -15.12
N ALA A 326 -4.19 18.00 -16.07
CA ALA A 326 -5.03 18.39 -17.20
C ALA A 326 -6.43 18.90 -16.77
N ASN A 327 -6.45 19.91 -15.90
CA ASN A 327 -7.66 20.59 -15.43
C ASN A 327 -7.48 22.12 -15.59
N LYS A 328 -8.29 22.92 -14.89
CA LYS A 328 -8.25 24.39 -14.93
C LYS A 328 -7.87 25.00 -13.57
N ILE A 329 -7.23 24.24 -12.70
CA ILE A 329 -6.96 24.59 -11.30
C ILE A 329 -5.93 25.72 -11.22
N GLU A 330 -6.21 26.74 -10.42
CA GLU A 330 -5.29 27.84 -10.12
C GLU A 330 -4.92 27.88 -8.64
N ASN A 331 -5.91 27.71 -7.75
CA ASN A 331 -5.73 27.75 -6.30
C ASN A 331 -5.66 26.34 -5.71
N ILE A 332 -4.52 26.02 -5.07
CA ILE A 332 -4.30 24.74 -4.39
C ILE A 332 -4.27 24.83 -2.85
N GLU A 333 -4.71 25.95 -2.26
CA GLU A 333 -4.85 26.11 -0.80
C GLU A 333 -5.60 24.95 -0.10
N PRO A 334 -6.62 24.31 -0.70
CA PRO A 334 -7.30 23.15 -0.10
C PRO A 334 -6.40 21.93 0.13
N LEU A 335 -5.25 21.83 -0.55
CA LEU A 335 -4.31 20.72 -0.36
C LEU A 335 -3.45 20.88 0.91
N ARG A 336 -3.47 22.06 1.55
CA ARG A 336 -2.69 22.32 2.75
C ARG A 336 -3.10 21.34 3.86
N GLY A 337 -2.11 20.62 4.40
CA GLY A 337 -2.33 19.71 5.52
C GLY A 337 -2.79 18.30 5.13
N LEU A 338 -2.89 17.97 3.83
CA LEU A 338 -3.10 16.59 3.36
C LEU A 338 -1.80 15.76 3.49
N THR A 339 -1.25 15.68 4.70
CA THR A 339 0.10 15.15 4.99
C THR A 339 0.27 13.66 4.70
N SER A 340 -0.82 12.93 4.45
CA SER A 340 -0.80 11.51 4.05
C SER A 340 -0.41 11.31 2.58
N LEU A 341 -0.40 12.37 1.77
CA LEU A 341 -0.09 12.29 0.35
C LEU A 341 1.32 11.74 0.11
N ARG A 342 1.39 10.74 -0.76
CA ARG A 342 2.62 10.09 -1.25
C ARG A 342 2.88 10.42 -2.71
N GLU A 343 1.80 10.60 -3.46
CA GLU A 343 1.84 10.93 -4.88
C GLU A 343 0.79 11.97 -5.20
N LEU A 344 1.25 13.02 -5.88
CA LEU A 344 0.42 14.16 -6.25
C LEU A 344 0.72 14.57 -7.69
N SER A 345 -0.31 14.51 -8.53
CA SER A 345 -0.25 14.99 -9.91
C SER A 345 -1.14 16.20 -10.11
N LEU A 346 -0.52 17.32 -10.48
CA LEU A 346 -1.12 18.63 -10.72
C LEU A 346 -0.67 19.23 -12.05
N GLY A 347 -0.02 18.44 -12.92
CA GLY A 347 0.50 18.93 -14.19
C GLY A 347 -0.59 19.42 -15.15
N SER A 348 -0.26 20.29 -16.10
CA SER A 348 -1.22 20.86 -17.08
C SER A 348 -2.41 21.55 -16.40
N ASN A 349 -2.13 22.53 -15.54
CA ASN A 349 -3.11 23.37 -14.86
C ASN A 349 -2.70 24.86 -15.01
N LYS A 350 -3.23 25.75 -14.16
CA LYS A 350 -2.94 27.20 -14.15
C LYS A 350 -2.26 27.65 -12.86
N ILE A 351 -1.62 26.73 -12.13
CA ILE A 351 -1.11 26.96 -10.77
C ILE A 351 0.12 27.89 -10.82
N GLU A 352 0.11 28.92 -9.97
CA GLU A 352 1.24 29.83 -9.78
C GLU A 352 1.86 29.69 -8.38
N ASN A 353 1.01 29.63 -7.36
CA ASN A 353 1.42 29.55 -5.96
C ASN A 353 1.36 28.10 -5.45
N ILE A 354 2.52 27.56 -5.04
CA ILE A 354 2.63 26.22 -4.45
C ILE A 354 2.92 26.20 -2.94
N GLU A 355 2.77 27.34 -2.25
CA GLU A 355 2.87 27.43 -0.79
C GLU A 355 2.06 26.36 -0.02
N PRO A 356 0.85 25.95 -0.47
CA PRO A 356 0.07 24.92 0.21
C PRO A 356 0.73 23.53 0.24
N LEU A 357 1.72 23.28 -0.63
CA LEU A 357 2.48 22.02 -0.63
C LEU A 357 3.55 21.97 0.46
N SER A 358 3.83 23.10 1.11
CA SER A 358 4.75 23.15 2.25
C SER A 358 4.28 22.18 3.35
N GLY A 359 5.19 21.33 3.82
CA GLY A 359 4.91 20.37 4.88
C GLY A 359 4.28 19.04 4.44
N LEU A 360 4.05 18.80 3.14
CA LEU A 360 3.64 17.49 2.60
C LEU A 360 4.83 16.52 2.51
N VAL A 361 5.54 16.34 3.63
CA VAL A 361 6.86 15.68 3.72
C VAL A 361 6.87 14.20 3.33
N ASN A 362 5.70 13.57 3.18
CA ASN A 362 5.56 12.16 2.78
C ASN A 362 5.49 11.95 1.26
N LEU A 363 5.53 13.02 0.47
CA LEU A 363 5.55 12.94 -0.99
C LEU A 363 6.83 12.27 -1.50
N ASN A 364 6.66 11.28 -2.38
CA ASN A 364 7.73 10.62 -3.14
C ASN A 364 7.69 11.05 -4.61
N TYR A 365 6.48 11.24 -5.14
CA TYR A 365 6.22 11.59 -6.54
C TYR A 365 5.41 12.89 -6.61
N LEU A 366 5.95 13.89 -7.31
CA LEU A 366 5.30 15.18 -7.49
C LEU A 366 5.37 15.64 -8.95
N TYR A 367 4.19 15.72 -9.58
CA TYR A 367 4.05 16.14 -10.96
C TYR A 367 3.40 17.52 -11.05
N LEU A 368 4.18 18.53 -11.42
CA LEU A 368 3.78 19.94 -11.51
C LEU A 368 4.07 20.57 -12.89
N SER A 369 4.48 19.77 -13.88
CA SER A 369 4.81 20.27 -15.22
C SER A 369 3.64 20.99 -15.88
N ASN A 370 3.90 21.94 -16.78
CA ASN A 370 2.90 22.70 -17.53
C ASN A 370 1.94 23.49 -16.61
N ASN A 371 2.52 24.46 -15.89
CA ASN A 371 1.83 25.38 -14.98
C ASN A 371 2.43 26.80 -15.13
N LYS A 372 2.19 27.69 -14.17
CA LYS A 372 2.72 29.07 -14.14
C LYS A 372 3.68 29.31 -12.97
N ILE A 373 4.26 28.25 -12.40
CA ILE A 373 5.04 28.30 -11.16
C ILE A 373 6.36 29.06 -11.38
N GLU A 374 6.66 30.00 -10.49
CA GLU A 374 7.93 30.75 -10.48
C GLU A 374 8.76 30.44 -9.22
N ASN A 375 8.10 30.43 -8.06
CA ASN A 375 8.73 30.19 -6.77
C ASN A 375 8.54 28.74 -6.30
N ILE A 376 9.64 28.02 -6.08
CA ILE A 376 9.64 26.66 -5.55
C ILE A 376 10.18 26.53 -4.12
N GLU A 377 10.31 27.64 -3.38
CA GLU A 377 10.67 27.62 -1.95
C GLU A 377 9.86 26.63 -1.09
N PRO A 378 8.54 26.44 -1.31
CA PRO A 378 7.74 25.46 -0.56
C PRO A 378 8.22 24.01 -0.67
N LEU A 379 9.03 23.68 -1.67
CA LEU A 379 9.56 22.32 -1.88
C LEU A 379 10.78 22.00 -1.00
N ARG A 380 11.43 22.98 -0.36
CA ARG A 380 12.73 22.81 0.33
C ARG A 380 12.75 21.68 1.36
N GLY A 381 11.63 21.43 2.02
CA GLY A 381 11.50 20.41 3.08
C GLY A 381 11.01 19.04 2.61
N LEU A 382 10.75 18.84 1.31
CA LEU A 382 10.16 17.59 0.79
C LEU A 382 11.24 16.55 0.47
N THR A 383 12.05 16.20 1.47
CA THR A 383 13.26 15.38 1.30
C THR A 383 13.02 13.92 0.89
N ASN A 384 11.78 13.44 0.94
CA ASN A 384 11.40 12.09 0.50
C ASN A 384 11.14 11.99 -1.02
N LEU A 385 11.13 13.11 -1.75
CA LEU A 385 10.93 13.10 -3.19
C LEU A 385 12.03 12.31 -3.90
N THR A 386 11.59 11.37 -4.72
CA THR A 386 12.43 10.62 -5.68
C THR A 386 12.18 11.09 -7.10
N GLU A 387 10.97 11.56 -7.41
CA GLU A 387 10.59 12.07 -8.72
C GLU A 387 9.93 13.44 -8.63
N LEU A 388 10.47 14.39 -9.40
CA LEU A 388 9.98 15.75 -9.44
C LEU A 388 9.90 16.28 -10.88
N TYR A 389 8.68 16.53 -11.32
CA TYR A 389 8.38 17.05 -12.66
C TYR A 389 7.91 18.50 -12.57
N LEU A 390 8.73 19.42 -13.05
CA LEU A 390 8.55 20.88 -13.01
C LEU A 390 8.68 21.53 -14.39
N GLY A 391 8.71 20.74 -15.47
CA GLY A 391 8.91 21.25 -16.83
C GLY A 391 7.78 22.18 -17.29
N ILE A 392 8.02 23.08 -18.25
CA ILE A 392 7.02 24.03 -18.77
C ILE A 392 6.43 24.88 -17.63
N ASN A 393 7.27 25.68 -16.98
CA ASN A 393 6.91 26.63 -15.92
C ASN A 393 7.69 27.95 -16.11
N LYS A 394 7.79 28.80 -15.07
CA LYS A 394 8.53 30.07 -15.09
C LYS A 394 9.68 30.08 -14.07
N ILE A 395 10.17 28.92 -13.65
CA ILE A 395 11.12 28.77 -12.54
C ILE A 395 12.49 29.30 -12.95
N GLU A 396 13.07 30.18 -12.13
CA GLU A 396 14.43 30.68 -12.30
C GLU A 396 15.38 30.17 -11.21
N ASN A 397 14.93 30.22 -9.95
CA ASN A 397 15.73 29.82 -8.80
C ASN A 397 15.40 28.38 -8.36
N ILE A 398 16.39 27.50 -8.41
CA ILE A 398 16.27 26.12 -7.94
C ILE A 398 17.08 25.81 -6.66
N GLU A 399 17.52 26.83 -5.91
CA GLU A 399 18.15 26.65 -4.59
C GLU A 399 17.32 25.82 -3.60
N PRO A 400 15.96 25.87 -3.59
CA PRO A 400 15.16 25.03 -2.71
C PRO A 400 15.40 23.52 -2.89
N LEU A 401 15.86 23.08 -4.06
CA LEU A 401 16.08 21.65 -4.34
C LEU A 401 17.36 21.08 -3.71
N ARG A 402 18.25 21.93 -3.17
CA ARG A 402 19.61 21.58 -2.76
C ARG A 402 19.73 20.40 -1.79
N ASP A 403 18.75 20.22 -0.91
CA ASP A 403 18.77 19.20 0.14
C ASP A 403 17.84 18.01 -0.14
N ILE A 404 17.21 17.95 -1.33
CA ILE A 404 16.34 16.84 -1.75
C ILE A 404 17.18 15.70 -2.35
N ILE A 405 18.12 15.19 -1.56
CA ILE A 405 19.19 14.27 -1.99
C ILE A 405 18.69 12.91 -2.49
N ASN A 406 17.44 12.56 -2.25
CA ASN A 406 16.82 11.33 -2.71
C ASN A 406 16.27 11.42 -4.15
N LEU A 407 16.34 12.58 -4.79
CA LEU A 407 15.89 12.75 -6.17
C LEU A 407 16.68 11.86 -7.13
N GLU A 408 15.94 11.05 -7.89
CA GLU A 408 16.41 10.19 -8.97
C GLU A 408 16.04 10.82 -10.32
N ASN A 409 14.81 11.34 -10.44
CA ASN A 409 14.30 11.93 -11.68
C ASN A 409 13.91 13.41 -11.46
N LEU A 410 14.56 14.33 -12.20
CA LEU A 410 14.29 15.77 -12.12
C LEU A 410 14.09 16.39 -13.49
N TYR A 411 12.86 16.85 -13.75
CA TYR A 411 12.45 17.37 -15.05
C TYR A 411 12.17 18.88 -14.89
N LEU A 412 13.06 19.71 -15.41
CA LEU A 412 13.05 21.18 -15.32
C LEU A 412 13.02 21.85 -16.70
N TYR A 413 12.78 21.10 -17.77
CA TYR A 413 12.80 21.63 -19.14
C TYR A 413 11.78 22.76 -19.37
N LYS A 414 12.02 23.66 -20.32
CA LYS A 414 11.13 24.80 -20.64
C LYS A 414 10.83 25.68 -19.42
N ASN A 415 11.89 26.18 -18.77
CA ASN A 415 11.85 27.09 -17.62
C ASN A 415 12.79 28.30 -17.87
N ARG A 416 13.17 29.01 -16.80
CA ARG A 416 14.08 30.17 -16.84
C ARG A 416 15.34 29.95 -16.00
N VAL A 417 15.66 28.70 -15.66
CA VAL A 417 16.77 28.35 -14.76
C VAL A 417 18.09 28.80 -15.38
N ASN A 418 18.88 29.56 -14.63
CA ASN A 418 20.20 30.03 -15.06
C ASN A 418 21.35 29.45 -14.22
N ASN A 419 21.07 29.13 -12.96
CA ASN A 419 22.03 28.61 -12.00
C ASN A 419 21.58 27.24 -11.50
N ILE A 420 22.46 26.26 -11.66
CA ILE A 420 22.23 24.88 -11.24
C ILE A 420 23.14 24.42 -10.09
N GLU A 421 23.80 25.34 -9.38
CA GLU A 421 24.70 25.05 -8.26
C GLU A 421 24.05 24.21 -7.16
N SER A 422 22.76 24.39 -6.93
CA SER A 422 21.98 23.63 -5.96
C SER A 422 21.95 22.13 -6.26
N LEU A 423 22.12 21.72 -7.52
CA LEU A 423 22.12 20.31 -7.92
C LEU A 423 23.38 19.56 -7.45
N ARG A 424 24.46 20.25 -7.04
CA ARG A 424 25.77 19.64 -6.76
C ARG A 424 25.73 18.43 -5.82
N ARG A 425 24.79 18.40 -4.88
CA ARG A 425 24.64 17.37 -3.86
C ARG A 425 23.63 16.28 -4.22
N LEU A 426 22.91 16.41 -5.34
CA LEU A 426 21.86 15.48 -5.77
C LEU A 426 22.46 14.31 -6.56
N THR A 427 23.40 13.60 -5.94
CA THR A 427 24.21 12.57 -6.60
C THR A 427 23.39 11.33 -7.00
N ASN A 428 22.16 11.19 -6.51
CA ASN A 428 21.25 10.09 -6.88
C ASN A 428 20.52 10.34 -8.21
N LEU A 429 20.63 11.52 -8.81
CA LEU A 429 19.98 11.83 -10.08
C LEU A 429 20.45 10.86 -11.19
N THR A 430 19.48 10.17 -11.79
CA THR A 430 19.64 9.28 -12.95
C THR A 430 19.09 9.89 -14.23
N ASP A 431 18.04 10.71 -14.14
CA ASP A 431 17.44 11.41 -15.27
C ASP A 431 17.25 12.91 -14.94
N LEU A 432 17.89 13.77 -15.75
CA LEU A 432 17.86 15.22 -15.60
C LEU A 432 17.48 15.90 -16.92
N ARG A 433 16.31 16.53 -16.98
CA ARG A 433 15.86 17.27 -18.16
C ARG A 433 15.92 18.78 -17.91
N LEU A 434 16.80 19.48 -18.62
CA LEU A 434 17.10 20.90 -18.48
C LEU A 434 17.02 21.69 -19.79
N HIS A 435 16.63 21.08 -20.93
CA HIS A 435 16.48 21.80 -22.21
C HIS A 435 15.52 22.99 -22.10
N ASP A 436 15.64 23.95 -23.01
CA ASP A 436 14.88 25.21 -22.99
C ASP A 436 14.98 25.97 -21.64
N ASN A 437 16.20 26.25 -21.17
CA ASN A 437 16.50 27.08 -19.99
C ASN A 437 17.55 28.16 -20.32
N LYS A 438 18.06 28.87 -19.31
CA LYS A 438 19.06 29.95 -19.42
C LYS A 438 20.41 29.60 -18.75
N ILE A 439 20.78 28.31 -18.76
CA ILE A 439 21.92 27.80 -17.98
C ILE A 439 23.24 28.18 -18.64
N GLU A 440 24.06 28.95 -17.95
CA GLU A 440 25.39 29.34 -18.46
C GLU A 440 26.51 28.45 -17.92
N ASN A 441 26.41 28.02 -16.65
CA ASN A 441 27.45 27.24 -15.99
C ASN A 441 26.98 25.82 -15.70
N ILE A 442 27.72 24.85 -16.23
CA ILE A 442 27.42 23.42 -16.12
C ILE A 442 28.50 22.63 -15.36
N ASP A 443 29.45 23.30 -14.70
CA ASP A 443 30.51 22.63 -13.92
C ASP A 443 29.95 21.74 -12.80
N VAL A 444 28.73 22.03 -12.33
CA VAL A 444 28.00 21.24 -11.33
C VAL A 444 27.72 19.82 -11.81
N LEU A 445 27.44 19.64 -13.10
CA LEU A 445 27.07 18.34 -13.67
C LEU A 445 28.21 17.31 -13.59
N ARG A 446 29.46 17.77 -13.45
CA ARG A 446 30.63 16.89 -13.26
C ARG A 446 30.54 16.03 -12.00
N GLY A 447 29.81 16.49 -10.98
CA GLY A 447 29.65 15.78 -9.70
C GLY A 447 28.49 14.77 -9.67
N LEU A 448 27.63 14.74 -10.71
CA LEU A 448 26.44 13.89 -10.76
C LEU A 448 26.77 12.53 -11.40
N SER A 449 27.47 11.69 -10.65
CA SER A 449 28.05 10.44 -11.16
C SER A 449 27.03 9.37 -11.58
N ASN A 450 25.80 9.42 -11.06
CA ASN A 450 24.74 8.44 -11.39
C ASN A 450 23.89 8.85 -12.59
N LEU A 451 24.15 10.00 -13.20
CA LEU A 451 23.34 10.54 -14.27
C LEU A 451 23.46 9.67 -15.54
N THR A 452 22.33 9.11 -15.98
CA THR A 452 22.23 8.25 -17.16
C THR A 452 21.58 8.95 -18.35
N GLU A 453 20.64 9.85 -18.07
CA GLU A 453 19.89 10.60 -19.07
C GLU A 453 20.01 12.10 -18.74
N LEU A 454 20.48 12.90 -19.71
CA LEU A 454 20.57 14.36 -19.59
C LEU A 454 20.06 14.99 -20.88
N SER A 455 19.18 15.98 -20.73
CA SER A 455 18.78 16.86 -21.82
C SER A 455 19.11 18.29 -21.43
N LEU A 456 19.83 19.04 -22.27
CA LEU A 456 20.27 20.41 -21.98
C LEU A 456 20.26 21.23 -23.27
N GLU A 457 19.78 22.47 -23.23
CA GLU A 457 19.86 23.40 -24.35
C GLU A 457 20.13 24.80 -23.78
N SER A 458 21.17 25.49 -24.28
CA SER A 458 21.52 26.85 -23.86
C SER A 458 22.19 27.63 -24.99
N GLU A 459 21.80 28.90 -25.15
CA GLU A 459 22.35 29.76 -26.20
C GLU A 459 23.81 30.15 -25.95
N GLU A 460 24.30 30.15 -24.70
CA GLU A 460 25.66 30.52 -24.29
C GLU A 460 26.10 29.74 -23.04
N ILE A 461 27.09 28.85 -23.17
CA ILE A 461 27.70 28.10 -22.04
C ILE A 461 29.09 28.68 -21.74
N ASN A 462 29.33 29.09 -20.50
CA ASN A 462 30.60 29.60 -19.99
C ASN A 462 31.36 28.50 -19.24
N ILE A 463 32.57 28.18 -19.71
CA ILE A 463 33.44 27.17 -19.10
C ILE A 463 34.66 27.86 -18.46
N SER A 464 34.95 27.53 -17.19
CA SER A 464 36.04 28.12 -16.41
C SER A 464 37.45 27.78 -16.98
N PRO A 465 38.40 28.73 -17.02
CA PRO A 465 39.77 28.46 -17.45
C PRO A 465 40.55 27.67 -16.38
N ASN A 466 41.30 26.67 -16.83
CA ASN A 466 42.19 25.73 -16.09
C ASN A 466 41.71 24.27 -15.95
N THR A 467 40.82 23.78 -16.80
CA THR A 467 40.61 22.32 -16.91
C THR A 467 41.02 21.78 -18.28
N ASN A 468 42.10 20.99 -18.32
CA ASN A 468 42.58 20.30 -19.52
C ASN A 468 41.62 19.20 -20.03
N LYS A 469 40.47 18.99 -19.37
CA LYS A 469 39.38 18.08 -19.76
C LYS A 469 38.05 18.63 -19.23
N PHE A 470 37.08 18.89 -20.12
CA PHE A 470 35.70 19.20 -19.74
C PHE A 470 34.90 17.89 -19.81
N ASN A 471 34.90 17.11 -18.73
CA ASN A 471 34.24 15.81 -18.69
C ASN A 471 32.81 15.97 -18.16
N LEU A 472 31.83 16.06 -19.07
CA LEU A 472 30.46 15.69 -18.73
C LEU A 472 30.41 14.20 -18.37
N PRO A 473 29.49 13.77 -17.47
CA PRO A 473 29.25 12.34 -17.26
C PRO A 473 28.92 11.66 -18.60
N VAL A 474 29.32 10.41 -18.77
CA VAL A 474 29.07 9.63 -20.01
C VAL A 474 27.57 9.36 -20.13
N LEU A 475 26.88 10.16 -20.95
CA LEU A 475 25.46 10.06 -21.25
C LEU A 475 25.22 8.98 -22.31
N LYS A 476 24.15 8.19 -22.16
CA LYS A 476 23.76 7.16 -23.14
C LYS A 476 23.09 7.83 -24.35
N GLU A 477 23.46 7.39 -25.55
CA GLU A 477 22.98 7.93 -26.84
C GLU A 477 21.69 7.20 -27.25
N TYR A 478 20.52 7.83 -27.04
CA TYR A 478 19.21 7.20 -27.29
C TYR A 478 18.58 7.73 -28.58
N ASN A 479 18.35 6.84 -29.55
CA ASN A 479 17.23 6.93 -30.51
C ASN A 479 17.24 8.05 -31.58
N GLY A 480 18.36 8.28 -32.27
CA GLY A 480 18.37 8.99 -33.56
C GLY A 480 18.12 10.50 -33.55
N ASP A 481 17.43 11.07 -32.56
CA ASP A 481 17.16 12.49 -32.41
C ASP A 481 17.07 12.85 -30.91
N ILE A 482 18.22 13.09 -30.29
CA ILE A 482 18.53 14.18 -29.35
C ILE A 482 20.01 14.00 -28.99
N LEU A 483 20.86 14.68 -29.75
CA LEU A 483 22.23 15.02 -29.40
C LEU A 483 22.35 16.53 -29.49
N ASP A 484 21.81 17.27 -28.52
CA ASP A 484 22.11 18.69 -28.40
C ASP A 484 22.83 18.93 -27.08
N ILE A 485 24.16 18.75 -27.10
CA ILE A 485 25.00 19.38 -26.06
C ILE A 485 26.04 20.32 -26.68
N VAL A 486 26.48 20.14 -27.94
CA VAL A 486 27.40 21.13 -28.54
C VAL A 486 27.31 21.17 -30.07
N LYS A 487 26.61 22.16 -30.66
CA LYS A 487 27.02 22.68 -31.97
C LYS A 487 28.30 23.46 -31.74
N ALA A 488 29.45 22.79 -31.81
CA ALA A 488 30.74 23.42 -31.59
C ALA A 488 30.89 24.66 -32.49
N SER A 489 30.86 25.85 -31.88
CA SER A 489 31.32 27.06 -32.50
C SER A 489 32.76 26.83 -32.98
N LYS A 490 32.96 26.73 -34.29
CA LYS A 490 34.27 26.85 -34.98
C LYS A 490 35.40 25.93 -34.46
N GLY A 491 35.14 24.63 -34.24
CA GLY A 491 36.20 23.61 -34.17
C GLY A 491 37.07 23.59 -32.90
N ILE A 492 36.49 23.96 -31.75
CA ILE A 492 37.23 24.10 -30.47
C ILE A 492 37.18 22.84 -29.59
N LEU A 493 36.22 21.92 -29.80
CA LEU A 493 36.05 20.70 -29.00
C LEU A 493 36.20 19.42 -29.84
N LYS A 494 36.81 18.38 -29.28
CA LYS A 494 37.02 17.04 -29.85
C LYS A 494 36.39 15.99 -28.92
N LYS A 495 35.54 15.11 -29.45
CA LYS A 495 35.08 13.90 -28.75
C LYS A 495 36.27 12.95 -28.59
N ASN A 496 36.59 12.58 -27.37
CA ASN A 496 37.63 11.62 -27.02
C ASN A 496 37.10 10.19 -27.18
N GLU A 497 38.02 9.23 -27.24
CA GLU A 497 37.68 7.80 -27.37
C GLU A 497 36.88 7.26 -26.17
N ASP A 498 36.96 7.92 -25.02
CA ASP A 498 36.20 7.60 -23.79
C ASP A 498 34.80 8.26 -23.73
N GLY A 499 34.35 8.87 -24.83
CA GLY A 499 33.05 9.55 -24.93
C GLY A 499 33.01 10.95 -24.31
N THR A 500 34.10 11.41 -23.68
CA THR A 500 34.21 12.78 -23.14
C THR A 500 34.58 13.79 -24.24
N TYR A 501 34.49 15.10 -23.96
CA TYR A 501 34.92 16.14 -24.92
C TYR A 501 36.15 16.88 -24.38
N SER A 502 37.21 17.00 -25.19
CA SER A 502 38.42 17.78 -24.89
C SER A 502 38.55 18.99 -25.81
N PHE A 503 39.20 20.05 -25.33
CA PHE A 503 39.53 21.18 -26.19
C PHE A 503 40.63 20.79 -27.17
N THR A 504 40.50 21.17 -28.45
CA THR A 504 41.50 20.88 -29.49
C THR A 504 42.81 21.66 -29.31
N ARG A 505 42.86 22.58 -28.33
CA ARG A 505 44.00 23.46 -27.98
C ARG A 505 43.85 23.98 -26.55
N SER A 506 44.96 24.28 -25.86
CA SER A 506 44.93 24.88 -24.52
C SER A 506 44.18 26.21 -24.54
N VAL A 507 43.13 26.31 -23.74
CA VAL A 507 42.29 27.50 -23.64
C VAL A 507 42.72 28.31 -22.43
N THR A 508 43.16 29.55 -22.64
CA THR A 508 43.46 30.50 -21.56
C THR A 508 42.34 31.56 -21.52
N GLY A 509 41.63 31.67 -20.39
CA GLY A 509 40.47 32.55 -20.20
C GLY A 509 39.09 31.84 -20.28
N VAL A 510 38.04 32.49 -19.75
CA VAL A 510 36.64 32.03 -19.88
C VAL A 510 36.25 32.10 -21.35
N GLN A 511 35.70 31.02 -21.91
CA GLN A 511 35.14 31.03 -23.27
C GLN A 511 33.65 30.73 -23.26
N THR A 512 32.93 31.44 -24.13
CA THR A 512 31.49 31.29 -24.36
C THR A 512 31.26 30.44 -25.60
N ILE A 513 30.52 29.34 -25.47
CA ILE A 513 30.18 28.41 -26.56
C ILE A 513 28.68 28.54 -26.84
N LYS A 514 28.29 28.75 -28.11
CA LYS A 514 26.88 28.76 -28.53
C LYS A 514 26.44 27.36 -28.94
N VAL A 515 25.36 26.84 -28.33
CA VAL A 515 24.70 25.60 -28.74
C VAL A 515 23.40 25.99 -29.45
N GLY A 516 23.16 25.48 -30.67
CA GLY A 516 22.07 25.98 -31.52
C GLY A 516 20.87 25.04 -31.59
N LYS A 517 19.67 25.62 -31.51
CA LYS A 517 18.32 25.00 -31.58
C LYS A 517 18.22 23.72 -32.43
N GLY A 518 17.72 22.66 -31.81
CA GLY A 518 17.24 21.42 -32.44
C GLY A 518 15.72 21.32 -32.31
N ILE A 519 15.04 20.99 -33.41
CA ILE A 519 13.59 21.04 -33.53
C ILE A 519 12.97 19.78 -32.92
N MET A 520 12.06 19.92 -31.94
CA MET A 520 10.98 18.97 -31.70
C MET A 520 9.68 19.58 -32.20
N VAL A 521 9.10 18.97 -33.24
CA VAL A 521 7.76 19.32 -33.72
C VAL A 521 6.75 18.68 -32.77
N ASP A 522 6.00 19.52 -32.07
CA ASP A 522 4.64 19.23 -31.61
C ASP A 522 3.90 20.57 -31.50
N ASP A 523 3.44 21.09 -32.63
CA ASP A 523 2.36 22.08 -32.71
C ASP A 523 1.22 21.47 -33.56
N PRO A 524 -0.04 21.42 -33.07
CA PRO A 524 -1.17 20.88 -33.81
C PRO A 524 -1.62 21.70 -35.02
N HIS A 525 -0.95 22.79 -35.39
CA HIS A 525 -1.28 23.55 -36.60
C HIS A 525 -0.12 23.57 -37.60
N VAL A 526 -0.27 22.72 -38.62
CA VAL A 526 0.43 22.85 -39.90
C VAL A 526 0.20 24.26 -40.43
N ASP A 527 1.29 24.99 -40.70
CA ASP A 527 1.27 26.00 -41.74
C ASP A 527 2.36 25.68 -42.77
N GLU A 528 1.92 25.66 -44.03
CA GLU A 528 2.71 25.32 -45.20
C GLU A 528 3.73 26.41 -45.45
N ASN A 529 4.98 26.17 -45.06
CA ASN A 529 6.20 26.59 -45.77
C ASN A 529 7.38 26.16 -44.89
N TRP A 530 8.42 25.60 -45.50
CA TRP A 530 9.84 25.60 -45.09
C TRP A 530 10.50 24.40 -45.77
N LYS A 531 10.69 24.58 -47.09
CA LYS A 531 11.37 23.67 -48.00
C LYS A 531 12.78 24.23 -48.24
N SER A 532 13.77 23.84 -47.43
CA SER A 532 15.20 23.79 -47.80
C SER A 532 16.09 23.71 -46.55
N TYR A 533 16.69 22.54 -46.26
CA TYR A 533 18.02 22.43 -45.61
C TYR A 533 18.55 20.98 -45.68
N TRP A 534 18.40 20.32 -46.84
CA TRP A 534 18.73 18.90 -47.05
C TRP A 534 20.11 18.62 -47.69
N ASP A 535 20.99 19.60 -47.88
CA ASP A 535 22.17 19.44 -48.79
C ASP A 535 23.58 19.48 -48.19
N LEU A 536 23.78 19.33 -46.88
CA LEU A 536 25.14 19.33 -46.30
C LEU A 536 25.31 18.29 -45.19
N TYR A 537 25.43 17.01 -45.52
CA TYR A 537 26.28 16.02 -44.82
C TYR A 537 26.40 14.72 -45.65
N ASN A 538 27.01 14.82 -46.83
CA ASN A 538 27.58 13.67 -47.52
C ASN A 538 29.12 13.77 -47.42
N LEU A 539 29.67 13.24 -46.33
CA LEU A 539 31.09 12.88 -46.23
C LEU A 539 31.14 11.52 -45.54
N LYS A 540 31.17 10.46 -46.36
CA LYS A 540 31.48 9.10 -45.95
C LYS A 540 32.86 9.08 -45.30
N ILE A 541 32.91 8.81 -44.00
CA ILE A 541 34.04 8.11 -43.40
C ILE A 541 33.59 6.67 -43.26
N ASP A 542 34.29 5.78 -43.96
CA ASP A 542 34.11 4.33 -43.90
C ASP A 542 34.74 3.81 -42.59
N PRO A 543 33.97 3.28 -41.62
CA PRO A 543 34.51 2.77 -40.37
C PRO A 543 34.92 1.29 -40.44
N THR A 544 34.96 0.67 -41.62
CA THR A 544 35.21 -0.79 -41.76
C THR A 544 36.63 -1.26 -41.44
N ASN A 545 37.47 -0.49 -40.75
CA ASN A 545 38.83 -0.91 -40.40
C ASN A 545 39.29 -0.54 -38.98
N ILE A 546 38.39 -0.62 -38.00
CA ILE A 546 38.78 -0.76 -36.59
C ILE A 546 38.49 -2.21 -36.17
N PRO A 547 39.50 -3.00 -35.77
CA PRO A 547 39.28 -4.36 -35.31
C PRO A 547 38.41 -4.33 -34.05
N ARG A 548 37.18 -4.85 -34.15
CA ARG A 548 36.27 -5.01 -33.02
C ARG A 548 36.72 -6.19 -32.16
N GLU A 549 36.85 -5.95 -30.86
CA GLU A 549 37.21 -6.97 -29.87
C GLU A 549 36.03 -7.94 -29.68
N VAL A 550 36.20 -9.23 -30.01
CA VAL A 550 35.18 -10.26 -29.82
C VAL A 550 35.13 -10.65 -28.34
N VAL A 551 33.93 -10.67 -27.76
CA VAL A 551 33.72 -11.10 -26.38
C VAL A 551 33.52 -12.61 -26.34
N ASN A 552 34.25 -13.28 -25.45
CA ASN A 552 34.06 -14.69 -25.21
C ASN A 552 32.79 -14.93 -24.39
N ILE A 553 31.76 -15.51 -25.01
CA ILE A 553 30.52 -15.92 -24.34
C ILE A 553 30.41 -17.44 -24.48
N PRO A 554 30.90 -18.21 -23.49
CA PRO A 554 31.00 -19.67 -23.58
C PRO A 554 29.64 -20.38 -23.48
N ASP A 555 28.64 -19.72 -22.88
CA ASP A 555 27.28 -20.24 -22.85
C ASP A 555 26.56 -19.99 -24.19
N PRO A 556 26.28 -21.04 -24.99
CA PRO A 556 25.63 -20.86 -26.28
C PRO A 556 24.21 -20.29 -26.15
N ASN A 557 23.52 -20.55 -25.04
CA ASN A 557 22.19 -20.02 -24.79
C ASN A 557 22.23 -18.53 -24.49
N PHE A 558 23.22 -18.09 -23.71
CA PHE A 558 23.41 -16.67 -23.44
C PHE A 558 23.88 -15.92 -24.70
N LYS A 559 24.81 -16.49 -25.47
CA LYS A 559 25.22 -15.95 -26.77
C LYS A 559 24.03 -15.84 -27.72
N ASN A 560 23.18 -16.87 -27.81
CA ASN A 560 22.00 -16.86 -28.66
C ASN A 560 20.95 -15.84 -28.20
N PHE A 561 20.73 -15.71 -26.88
CA PHE A 561 19.85 -14.68 -26.32
C PHE A 561 20.31 -13.29 -26.77
N LEU A 562 21.58 -12.97 -26.53
CA LEU A 562 22.15 -11.68 -26.91
C LEU A 562 22.10 -11.44 -28.42
N LEU A 563 22.50 -12.40 -29.25
CA LEU A 563 22.41 -12.28 -30.72
C LEU A 563 20.97 -12.06 -31.19
N THR A 564 20.01 -12.79 -30.62
CA THR A 564 18.58 -12.67 -30.98
C THR A 564 18.09 -11.26 -30.68
N TYR A 565 18.41 -10.71 -29.52
CA TYR A 565 17.93 -9.40 -29.13
C TYR A 565 18.73 -8.26 -29.76
N PHE A 566 20.03 -8.39 -29.99
CA PHE A 566 20.82 -7.40 -30.73
C PHE A 566 20.36 -7.22 -32.19
N LYS A 567 19.75 -8.25 -32.81
CA LYS A 567 19.19 -8.21 -34.16
C LYS A 567 17.77 -7.63 -34.25
N LYS A 568 17.07 -7.52 -33.12
CA LYS A 568 15.72 -6.94 -33.04
C LYS A 568 15.80 -5.42 -32.96
N ASN A 569 14.82 -4.70 -33.51
CA ASN A 569 14.70 -3.25 -33.30
C ASN A 569 14.23 -2.90 -31.88
N LYS A 570 14.25 -1.62 -31.48
CA LYS A 570 13.77 -1.15 -30.17
C LYS A 570 12.43 -1.74 -29.77
N GLN A 571 11.42 -1.62 -30.64
CA GLN A 571 10.05 -2.05 -30.35
C GLN A 571 10.01 -3.56 -30.11
N GLU A 572 10.75 -4.34 -30.90
CA GLU A 572 10.84 -5.79 -30.80
C GLU A 572 11.65 -6.28 -29.59
N ARG A 573 12.68 -5.52 -29.17
CA ARG A 573 13.42 -5.76 -27.94
C ARG A 573 12.61 -5.41 -26.70
N MET A 574 11.75 -4.40 -26.80
CA MET A 574 10.96 -3.82 -25.71
C MET A 574 9.48 -4.22 -25.77
N LEU A 575 9.12 -5.25 -26.55
CA LEU A 575 7.74 -5.61 -26.88
C LEU A 575 6.88 -5.71 -25.61
N LYS A 576 6.08 -4.66 -25.41
CA LYS A 576 4.95 -4.60 -24.48
C LYS A 576 3.78 -5.33 -25.12
N ASN A 577 3.10 -6.16 -24.33
CA ASN A 577 1.73 -6.51 -24.64
C ASN A 577 0.85 -5.25 -24.44
N PRO A 578 -0.06 -4.85 -25.36
CA PRO A 578 -0.76 -3.56 -25.29
C PRO A 578 -1.82 -3.42 -24.17
N SER A 579 -1.82 -4.27 -23.15
CA SER A 579 -2.98 -4.46 -22.25
C SER A 579 -2.67 -4.43 -20.76
N GLU A 580 -1.64 -3.73 -20.29
CA GLU A 580 -1.36 -3.59 -18.86
C GLU A 580 -0.91 -2.15 -18.51
N LYS A 581 -1.50 -1.59 -17.45
CA LYS A 581 -1.06 -0.33 -16.81
C LYS A 581 0.38 -0.51 -16.31
N GLU A 582 1.21 0.52 -16.52
CA GLU A 582 2.59 0.73 -16.04
C GLU A 582 3.25 -0.41 -15.22
N ASN A 583 4.09 -1.24 -15.87
CA ASN A 583 5.54 -1.33 -15.63
C ASN A 583 6.16 -2.59 -16.30
N GLU A 584 7.23 -2.35 -17.06
CA GLU A 584 8.19 -3.32 -17.65
C GLU A 584 7.66 -4.37 -18.66
N ALA A 585 8.25 -4.41 -19.86
CA ALA A 585 8.13 -5.59 -20.73
C ALA A 585 8.66 -6.82 -19.97
N LYS A 586 8.07 -8.02 -20.14
CA LYS A 586 8.43 -9.17 -19.29
C LYS A 586 9.77 -9.83 -19.66
N THR A 587 10.16 -9.87 -20.94
CA THR A 587 11.54 -10.19 -21.39
C THR A 587 11.99 -9.07 -22.28
N TYR A 588 13.07 -8.38 -21.95
CA TYR A 588 13.64 -7.35 -22.80
C TYR A 588 15.14 -7.19 -22.60
N LEU A 589 15.79 -6.70 -23.65
CA LEU A 589 17.16 -6.22 -23.63
C LEU A 589 17.13 -4.71 -23.91
N LYS A 590 17.28 -3.88 -22.87
CA LYS A 590 17.41 -2.43 -23.04
C LYS A 590 18.85 -2.13 -23.38
N LEU A 591 19.07 -1.39 -24.47
CA LEU A 591 20.38 -0.95 -24.89
C LEU A 591 20.56 0.55 -24.61
N THR A 592 21.81 1.02 -24.64
CA THR A 592 22.12 2.45 -24.57
C THR A 592 21.68 3.14 -25.84
N ASP A 593 21.80 2.45 -26.97
CA ASP A 593 21.39 2.85 -28.32
C ASP A 593 20.20 1.99 -28.73
N ASP A 594 19.02 2.59 -28.70
CA ASP A 594 17.78 1.88 -29.00
C ASP A 594 17.56 1.64 -30.51
N ASP A 595 18.26 2.35 -31.39
CA ASP A 595 18.17 2.13 -32.84
C ASP A 595 19.21 1.11 -33.34
N TYR A 596 20.14 0.68 -32.47
CA TYR A 596 21.11 -0.35 -32.79
C TYR A 596 20.42 -1.65 -33.22
N ILE A 597 20.75 -2.11 -34.44
CA ILE A 597 20.34 -3.41 -34.99
C ILE A 597 21.59 -4.06 -35.56
N LYS A 598 21.96 -5.21 -35.02
CA LYS A 598 23.09 -6.00 -35.51
C LYS A 598 22.79 -6.57 -36.90
N PRO A 599 23.70 -6.46 -37.88
CA PRO A 599 23.51 -7.06 -39.20
C PRO A 599 23.29 -8.57 -39.13
N GLU A 600 22.37 -9.10 -39.93
CA GLU A 600 22.02 -10.53 -39.93
C GLU A 600 23.22 -11.46 -40.22
N SER A 601 24.18 -10.97 -41.01
CA SER A 601 25.41 -11.68 -41.37
C SER A 601 26.44 -11.79 -40.26
N GLU A 602 26.34 -10.99 -39.19
CA GLU A 602 27.29 -11.03 -38.06
C GLU A 602 26.83 -12.01 -36.97
N THR A 603 27.71 -12.93 -36.60
CA THR A 603 27.46 -13.98 -35.59
C THR A 603 28.28 -13.83 -34.32
N GLU A 604 29.26 -12.92 -34.31
CA GLU A 604 30.08 -12.63 -33.13
C GLU A 604 29.52 -11.47 -32.32
N ILE A 605 29.67 -11.53 -30.99
CA ILE A 605 29.31 -10.42 -30.10
C ILE A 605 30.58 -9.66 -29.78
N TYR A 606 30.56 -8.36 -30.00
CA TYR A 606 31.70 -7.48 -29.78
C TYR A 606 31.58 -6.72 -28.47
N LYS A 607 32.73 -6.30 -27.94
CA LYS A 607 32.79 -5.57 -26.67
C LYS A 607 31.99 -4.26 -26.71
N ASP A 608 32.07 -3.52 -27.81
CA ASP A 608 31.28 -2.31 -28.01
C ASP A 608 29.76 -2.57 -28.07
N GLU A 609 29.32 -3.82 -28.29
CA GLU A 609 27.92 -4.23 -28.22
C GLU A 609 27.53 -4.60 -26.79
N MET A 610 28.40 -5.29 -26.05
CA MET A 610 28.20 -5.56 -24.63
C MET A 610 28.11 -4.28 -23.80
N GLU A 611 28.94 -3.28 -24.09
CA GLU A 611 28.91 -1.96 -23.46
C GLU A 611 27.59 -1.21 -23.69
N LYS A 612 26.80 -1.59 -24.71
CA LYS A 612 25.46 -1.03 -24.94
C LYS A 612 24.41 -1.63 -24.00
N ILE A 613 24.64 -2.73 -23.31
CA ILE A 613 23.60 -3.36 -22.48
C ILE A 613 23.30 -2.49 -21.24
N VAL A 614 22.02 -2.23 -21.00
CA VAL A 614 21.52 -1.42 -19.86
C VAL A 614 20.69 -2.26 -18.91
N ASN A 615 19.67 -2.95 -19.43
CA ASN A 615 18.86 -3.86 -18.64
C ASN A 615 18.79 -5.20 -19.36
N ILE A 616 18.99 -6.27 -18.62
CA ILE A 616 18.59 -7.61 -19.02
C ILE A 616 17.42 -7.97 -18.13
N ASN A 617 16.25 -8.20 -18.73
CA ASN A 617 15.12 -8.81 -18.05
C ASN A 617 14.68 -10.04 -18.83
N ILE A 618 14.58 -11.18 -18.14
CA ILE A 618 14.17 -12.44 -18.74
C ILE A 618 12.95 -12.98 -17.96
N MET A 619 11.85 -13.24 -18.69
CA MET A 619 10.57 -13.73 -18.16
C MET A 619 10.72 -15.00 -17.34
N GLU A 620 10.12 -15.06 -16.15
CA GLU A 620 10.01 -16.29 -15.36
C GLU A 620 9.50 -17.51 -16.18
N ASP A 621 8.76 -17.29 -17.28
CA ASP A 621 8.15 -18.33 -18.11
C ASP A 621 8.99 -18.82 -19.29
N ILE A 622 10.05 -18.10 -19.66
CA ILE A 622 10.92 -18.48 -20.78
C ILE A 622 12.28 -18.87 -20.22
N ASP A 623 12.49 -20.17 -20.08
CA ASP A 623 13.80 -20.73 -19.70
C ASP A 623 14.73 -20.67 -20.92
N PHE A 624 15.54 -19.61 -21.01
CA PHE A 624 16.58 -19.52 -22.05
C PHE A 624 17.72 -20.52 -21.82
N GLY A 625 17.79 -21.18 -20.67
CA GLY A 625 18.84 -22.14 -20.34
C GLY A 625 20.20 -21.49 -20.09
N ILE A 626 20.22 -20.24 -19.60
CA ILE A 626 21.45 -19.48 -19.34
C ILE A 626 22.04 -19.91 -18.00
N LYS A 627 23.16 -20.63 -18.05
CA LYS A 627 23.87 -21.17 -16.88
C LYS A 627 25.17 -20.43 -16.56
N ASP A 628 25.74 -19.71 -17.52
CA ASP A 628 26.99 -18.97 -17.36
C ASP A 628 26.86 -17.54 -17.93
N LEU A 629 27.18 -16.58 -17.08
CA LEU A 629 27.06 -15.13 -17.34
C LEU A 629 28.34 -14.52 -17.93
N THR A 630 29.37 -15.32 -18.20
CA THR A 630 30.65 -14.87 -18.76
C THR A 630 30.44 -14.07 -20.04
N GLY A 631 31.12 -12.92 -20.11
CA GLY A 631 30.90 -11.86 -21.09
C GLY A 631 30.26 -10.61 -20.49
N LEU A 632 29.45 -10.75 -19.41
CA LEU A 632 28.82 -9.60 -18.74
C LEU A 632 29.79 -8.66 -18.05
N GLU A 633 31.03 -9.09 -17.78
CA GLU A 633 32.09 -8.21 -17.27
C GLU A 633 32.38 -7.03 -18.21
N HIS A 634 32.01 -7.15 -19.50
CA HIS A 634 32.12 -6.10 -20.50
C HIS A 634 30.88 -5.18 -20.57
N ALA A 635 29.77 -5.53 -19.92
CA ALA A 635 28.54 -4.75 -19.91
C ALA A 635 28.57 -3.62 -18.87
N ILE A 636 29.57 -2.73 -18.98
CA ILE A 636 29.86 -1.67 -17.99
C ILE A 636 28.70 -0.69 -17.72
N ASN A 637 27.72 -0.63 -18.62
CA ASN A 637 26.55 0.23 -18.54
C ASN A 637 25.30 -0.44 -17.98
N ILE A 638 25.38 -1.71 -17.61
CA ILE A 638 24.25 -2.48 -17.08
C ILE A 638 23.86 -1.92 -15.71
N THR A 639 22.57 -1.63 -15.55
CA THR A 639 21.95 -1.12 -14.31
C THR A 639 21.10 -2.20 -13.65
N ARG A 640 20.49 -3.07 -14.46
CA ARG A 640 19.60 -4.13 -13.98
C ARG A 640 19.86 -5.46 -14.67
N ILE A 641 19.90 -6.52 -13.88
CA ILE A 641 19.87 -7.90 -14.36
C ILE A 641 18.81 -8.70 -13.61
N LEU A 642 17.84 -9.23 -14.36
CA LEU A 642 16.80 -10.16 -13.91
C LEU A 642 16.92 -11.43 -14.76
N VAL A 643 17.42 -12.52 -14.16
CA VAL A 643 17.52 -13.84 -14.80
C VAL A 643 16.98 -14.89 -13.82
N ASN A 644 15.65 -14.95 -13.73
CA ASN A 644 14.92 -15.74 -12.74
C ASN A 644 14.29 -17.03 -13.32
N THR A 645 14.77 -17.49 -14.48
CA THR A 645 14.01 -18.35 -15.41
C THR A 645 14.48 -19.79 -15.50
N ASN A 646 15.58 -20.13 -14.82
CA ASN A 646 16.22 -21.44 -14.89
C ASN A 646 15.45 -22.48 -14.06
N LYS A 647 14.27 -22.87 -14.55
CA LYS A 647 13.38 -23.83 -13.91
C LYS A 647 13.97 -25.24 -13.90
N ARG A 648 14.85 -25.56 -14.86
CA ARG A 648 15.54 -26.86 -14.93
C ARG A 648 16.85 -26.85 -14.16
N GLU A 649 17.12 -27.95 -13.48
CA GLU A 649 18.29 -28.09 -12.60
C GLU A 649 19.62 -27.97 -13.35
N GLU A 650 19.67 -28.36 -14.64
CA GLU A 650 20.85 -28.23 -15.50
C GLU A 650 21.19 -26.80 -15.96
N TYR A 651 20.26 -25.84 -15.81
CA TYR A 651 20.45 -24.45 -16.29
C TYR A 651 20.72 -23.45 -15.17
N LYS A 652 20.72 -23.89 -13.91
CA LYS A 652 20.93 -23.00 -12.77
C LYS A 652 22.34 -22.39 -12.76
N ILE A 653 22.40 -21.07 -12.65
CA ILE A 653 23.64 -20.30 -12.54
C ILE A 653 24.34 -20.63 -11.22
N GLU A 654 25.64 -20.93 -11.27
CA GLU A 654 26.43 -21.27 -10.08
C GLU A 654 27.33 -20.11 -9.62
N SER A 655 27.69 -19.20 -10.53
CA SER A 655 28.65 -18.11 -10.27
C SER A 655 28.15 -16.77 -10.80
N ILE A 656 28.42 -15.71 -10.02
CA ILE A 656 28.19 -14.32 -10.40
C ILE A 656 29.50 -13.55 -10.59
N GLU A 657 30.63 -14.25 -10.75
CA GLU A 657 31.94 -13.63 -11.00
C GLU A 657 31.92 -12.59 -12.15
N PRO A 658 31.22 -12.82 -13.27
CA PRO A 658 31.11 -11.82 -14.35
C PRO A 658 30.48 -10.49 -13.94
N LEU A 659 29.76 -10.44 -12.81
CA LEU A 659 29.12 -9.21 -12.32
C LEU A 659 30.05 -8.35 -11.45
N ARG A 660 31.26 -8.82 -11.15
CA ARG A 660 32.18 -8.18 -10.21
C ARG A 660 32.42 -6.71 -10.56
N ASN A 661 32.19 -5.84 -9.58
CA ASN A 661 32.49 -4.40 -9.66
C ASN A 661 31.87 -3.67 -10.87
N LEU A 662 30.76 -4.16 -11.44
CA LEU A 662 30.06 -3.44 -12.50
C LEU A 662 29.55 -2.09 -11.94
N PRO A 663 29.94 -0.95 -12.53
CA PRO A 663 29.89 0.34 -11.84
C PRO A 663 28.49 0.92 -11.71
N LYS A 664 27.57 0.56 -12.61
CA LYS A 664 26.19 1.07 -12.64
C LYS A 664 25.15 0.06 -12.18
N LEU A 665 25.54 -1.21 -11.97
CA LEU A 665 24.63 -2.29 -11.64
C LEU A 665 24.09 -2.09 -10.23
N ASN A 666 22.79 -1.77 -10.11
CA ASN A 666 22.13 -1.45 -8.84
C ASN A 666 20.93 -2.37 -8.53
N VAL A 667 20.40 -3.08 -9.52
CA VAL A 667 19.35 -4.10 -9.35
C VAL A 667 19.85 -5.47 -9.85
N ILE A 668 19.88 -6.47 -8.97
CA ILE A 668 20.27 -7.85 -9.31
C ILE A 668 19.23 -8.81 -8.77
N HIS A 669 18.50 -9.49 -9.65
CA HIS A 669 17.65 -10.62 -9.31
C HIS A 669 18.15 -11.86 -10.05
N LEU A 670 18.65 -12.83 -9.28
CA LEU A 670 19.17 -14.12 -9.78
C LEU A 670 18.57 -15.27 -8.98
N ASP A 671 17.24 -15.28 -8.92
CA ASP A 671 16.46 -16.20 -8.12
C ASP A 671 16.45 -17.61 -8.73
N ASN A 672 16.22 -18.62 -7.89
CA ASN A 672 16.09 -20.03 -8.29
C ASN A 672 17.36 -20.64 -8.93
N ASN A 673 18.54 -20.19 -8.54
CA ASN A 673 19.82 -20.65 -9.07
C ASN A 673 20.59 -21.52 -8.04
N LYS A 674 21.87 -21.75 -8.26
CA LYS A 674 22.77 -22.55 -7.40
C LYS A 674 23.89 -21.70 -6.78
N ILE A 675 23.72 -20.38 -6.73
CA ILE A 675 24.74 -19.42 -6.30
C ILE A 675 25.06 -19.67 -4.82
N THR A 676 26.34 -19.72 -4.49
CA THR A 676 26.85 -19.89 -3.12
C THR A 676 27.70 -18.70 -2.65
N ASN A 677 28.31 -17.97 -3.58
CA ASN A 677 29.33 -16.96 -3.30
C ASN A 677 28.89 -15.56 -3.77
N LEU A 678 28.87 -14.60 -2.85
CA LEU A 678 28.53 -13.19 -3.10
C LEU A 678 29.74 -12.25 -3.17
N GLU A 679 30.99 -12.75 -3.07
CA GLU A 679 32.21 -11.92 -3.11
C GLU A 679 32.31 -10.93 -4.29
N PRO A 680 31.78 -11.22 -5.49
CA PRO A 680 31.73 -10.24 -6.57
C PRO A 680 31.01 -8.91 -6.21
N LEU A 681 30.13 -8.92 -5.21
CA LEU A 681 29.35 -7.76 -4.78
C LEU A 681 30.07 -6.86 -3.77
N SER A 682 31.21 -7.29 -3.20
CA SER A 682 31.88 -6.61 -2.08
C SER A 682 32.19 -5.12 -2.35
N GLY A 683 32.52 -4.76 -3.60
CA GLY A 683 32.82 -3.37 -4.01
C GLY A 683 31.65 -2.53 -4.52
N MET A 684 30.44 -3.11 -4.62
CA MET A 684 29.31 -2.52 -5.34
C MET A 684 28.39 -1.71 -4.40
N ASN A 685 28.79 -0.51 -4.01
CA ASN A 685 28.04 0.30 -3.02
C ASN A 685 26.77 0.97 -3.58
N GLN A 686 26.59 0.95 -4.90
CA GLN A 686 25.40 1.47 -5.59
C GLN A 686 24.18 0.52 -5.53
N LEU A 687 24.33 -0.68 -4.99
CA LEU A 687 23.25 -1.68 -4.93
C LEU A 687 22.04 -1.15 -4.15
N TYR A 688 20.87 -1.25 -4.77
CA TYR A 688 19.59 -0.72 -4.31
C TYR A 688 18.56 -1.83 -4.02
N ASN A 689 18.44 -2.79 -4.94
CA ASN A 689 17.49 -3.91 -4.87
C ASN A 689 18.21 -5.21 -5.23
N LEU A 690 18.25 -6.15 -4.29
CA LEU A 690 18.92 -7.44 -4.45
C LEU A 690 17.96 -8.59 -4.16
N SER A 691 17.90 -9.56 -5.07
CA SER A 691 17.21 -10.82 -4.87
C SER A 691 18.11 -11.99 -5.28
N PHE A 692 18.37 -12.87 -4.32
CA PHE A 692 19.04 -14.16 -4.53
C PHE A 692 18.23 -15.28 -3.91
N MET A 693 16.92 -15.22 -4.09
CA MET A 693 15.97 -16.16 -3.56
C MET A 693 16.23 -17.59 -4.09
N ASN A 694 15.98 -18.62 -3.27
CA ASN A 694 16.11 -20.03 -3.67
C ASN A 694 17.50 -20.36 -4.26
N ASN A 695 18.56 -19.93 -3.58
CA ASN A 695 19.95 -20.24 -3.92
C ASN A 695 20.59 -21.13 -2.83
N LYS A 696 21.92 -21.18 -2.78
CA LYS A 696 22.69 -21.97 -1.79
C LYS A 696 23.64 -21.08 -0.98
N ILE A 697 23.28 -19.82 -0.76
CA ILE A 697 24.13 -18.82 -0.11
C ILE A 697 24.22 -19.13 1.39
N GLU A 698 25.45 -19.17 1.90
CA GLU A 698 25.74 -19.36 3.34
C GLU A 698 26.36 -18.08 3.95
N ASN A 699 27.22 -17.40 3.19
CA ASN A 699 27.95 -16.20 3.64
C ASN A 699 27.46 -14.93 2.92
N ILE A 700 27.03 -13.93 3.69
CA ILE A 700 26.59 -12.62 3.20
C ILE A 700 27.51 -11.46 3.63
N GLU A 701 28.73 -11.74 4.09
CA GLU A 701 29.75 -10.73 4.41
C GLU A 701 29.95 -9.66 3.32
N PRO A 702 29.92 -10.00 2.01
CA PRO A 702 29.99 -9.01 0.92
C PRO A 702 28.90 -7.92 0.95
N LEU A 703 27.77 -8.16 1.64
CA LEU A 703 26.69 -7.17 1.78
C LEU A 703 26.97 -6.11 2.86
N ARG A 704 28.07 -6.25 3.63
CA ARG A 704 28.44 -5.27 4.65
C ARG A 704 28.61 -3.88 4.02
N GLY A 705 28.02 -2.89 4.68
CA GLY A 705 28.15 -1.48 4.30
C GLY A 705 27.43 -1.05 3.02
N LYS A 706 26.56 -1.90 2.45
CA LYS A 706 25.76 -1.58 1.24
C LYS A 706 24.55 -0.68 1.56
N LYS A 707 24.83 0.49 2.14
CA LYS A 707 23.85 1.39 2.78
C LYS A 707 22.73 1.90 1.86
N ASN A 708 22.87 1.77 0.54
CA ASN A 708 21.84 2.15 -0.43
C ASN A 708 20.76 1.08 -0.64
N LEU A 709 20.93 -0.13 -0.08
CA LEU A 709 19.94 -1.19 -0.17
C LEU A 709 18.64 -0.78 0.53
N LYS A 710 17.55 -0.78 -0.24
CA LYS A 710 16.17 -0.63 0.27
C LYS A 710 15.42 -1.97 0.31
N ILE A 711 15.69 -2.83 -0.67
CA ILE A 711 15.02 -4.13 -0.84
C ILE A 711 16.07 -5.24 -0.87
N LEU A 712 15.91 -6.23 0.01
CA LEU A 712 16.79 -7.40 0.06
C LEU A 712 15.98 -8.70 0.25
N ASN A 713 16.01 -9.57 -0.77
CA ASN A 713 15.40 -10.88 -0.74
C ASN A 713 16.45 -12.00 -0.74
N LEU A 714 16.52 -12.74 0.35
CA LEU A 714 17.41 -13.87 0.58
C LEU A 714 16.64 -15.12 1.01
N TYR A 715 15.35 -15.20 0.68
CA TYR A 715 14.51 -16.36 0.99
C TYR A 715 15.12 -17.68 0.52
N ASN A 716 14.99 -18.71 1.35
CA ASN A 716 15.37 -20.09 1.02
C ASN A 716 16.82 -20.22 0.55
N ASN A 717 17.72 -19.84 1.45
CA ASN A 717 19.16 -20.03 1.34
C ASN A 717 19.64 -20.86 2.55
N LYS A 718 20.91 -20.77 2.91
CA LYS A 718 21.51 -21.48 4.05
C LYS A 718 22.18 -20.54 5.03
N ILE A 719 21.69 -19.29 5.11
CA ILE A 719 22.30 -18.22 5.90
C ILE A 719 22.10 -18.50 7.38
N GLU A 720 23.18 -18.40 8.16
CA GLU A 720 23.18 -18.51 9.62
C GLU A 720 23.52 -17.17 10.28
N ASN A 721 24.50 -16.44 9.73
CA ASN A 721 25.00 -15.18 10.26
C ASN A 721 24.53 -13.98 9.43
N ILE A 722 23.82 -13.05 10.09
CA ILE A 722 23.34 -11.80 9.47
C ILE A 722 24.02 -10.52 9.99
N GLU A 723 25.15 -10.64 10.68
CA GLU A 723 25.96 -9.49 11.14
C GLU A 723 26.24 -8.43 10.06
N PRO A 724 26.45 -8.77 8.78
CA PRO A 724 26.65 -7.79 7.71
C PRO A 724 25.48 -6.81 7.51
N LEU A 725 24.26 -7.16 7.94
CA LEU A 725 23.07 -6.33 7.74
C LEU A 725 22.96 -5.15 8.73
N ARG A 726 23.78 -5.13 9.79
CA ARG A 726 23.67 -4.17 10.91
C ARG A 726 23.63 -2.69 10.50
N GLU A 727 24.35 -2.34 9.43
CA GLU A 727 24.48 -0.96 8.98
C GLU A 727 23.55 -0.59 7.81
N LEU A 728 22.66 -1.49 7.38
CA LEU A 728 21.80 -1.29 6.22
C LEU A 728 20.51 -0.55 6.59
N THR A 729 20.67 0.63 7.21
CA THR A 729 19.58 1.40 7.84
C THR A 729 18.53 1.95 6.86
N ASN A 730 18.78 1.89 5.55
CA ASN A 730 17.83 2.30 4.51
C ASN A 730 16.92 1.16 4.04
N LEU A 731 17.09 -0.07 4.55
CA LEU A 731 16.21 -1.18 4.25
C LEU A 731 14.77 -0.85 4.67
N THR A 732 13.85 -0.97 3.74
CA THR A 732 12.41 -0.87 3.97
C THR A 732 11.74 -2.23 3.85
N TRP A 733 12.28 -3.12 3.01
CA TRP A 733 11.77 -4.47 2.78
C TRP A 733 12.91 -5.49 2.91
N LEU A 734 12.73 -6.48 3.78
CA LEU A 734 13.72 -7.53 4.04
C LEU A 734 13.06 -8.91 4.13
N ASN A 735 13.52 -9.85 3.32
CA ASN A 735 13.09 -11.25 3.37
C ASN A 735 14.25 -12.21 3.61
N LEU A 736 14.19 -12.87 4.76
CA LEU A 736 15.16 -13.84 5.27
C LEU A 736 14.49 -15.19 5.60
N ASN A 737 13.27 -15.42 5.10
CA ASN A 737 12.52 -16.65 5.32
C ASN A 737 13.31 -17.91 4.90
N SER A 738 13.02 -19.06 5.50
CA SER A 738 13.61 -20.36 5.16
C SER A 738 15.14 -20.35 5.13
N ASN A 739 15.76 -19.85 6.18
CA ASN A 739 17.22 -19.90 6.38
C ASN A 739 17.52 -20.68 7.67
N LYS A 740 18.70 -20.48 8.25
CA LYS A 740 19.12 -21.14 9.49
C LYS A 740 19.45 -20.12 10.59
N ILE A 741 18.85 -18.94 10.53
CA ILE A 741 19.17 -17.80 11.38
C ILE A 741 18.67 -18.06 12.80
N GLU A 742 19.53 -17.82 13.79
CA GLU A 742 19.20 -17.91 15.21
C GLU A 742 19.26 -16.52 15.88
N ASN A 743 20.30 -15.74 15.56
CA ASN A 743 20.54 -14.43 16.14
C ASN A 743 20.13 -13.30 15.18
N ILE A 744 19.17 -12.47 15.62
CA ILE A 744 18.72 -11.29 14.87
C ILE A 744 19.15 -9.94 15.47
N GLU A 745 20.12 -9.91 16.41
CA GLU A 745 20.70 -8.66 16.95
C GLU A 745 21.15 -7.66 15.87
N PRO A 746 21.65 -8.09 14.69
CA PRO A 746 21.98 -7.16 13.61
C PRO A 746 20.80 -6.36 13.06
N LEU A 747 19.54 -6.81 13.23
CA LEU A 747 18.37 -6.06 12.75
C LEU A 747 18.00 -4.87 13.65
N LYS A 748 18.62 -4.77 14.82
CA LYS A 748 18.37 -3.69 15.78
C LYS A 748 18.74 -2.34 15.17
N GLY A 749 17.77 -1.42 15.18
CA GLY A 749 17.96 -0.05 14.68
C GLY A 749 17.73 0.12 13.16
N LEU A 750 17.28 -0.91 12.44
CA LEU A 750 16.82 -0.78 11.06
C LEU A 750 15.40 -0.16 10.99
N THR A 751 15.26 1.04 11.53
CA THR A 751 13.95 1.67 11.82
C THR A 751 13.13 2.05 10.59
N ASN A 752 13.72 2.02 9.39
CA ASN A 752 13.01 2.25 8.13
C ASN A 752 12.27 1.01 7.61
N LEU A 753 12.49 -0.17 8.21
CA LEU A 753 11.78 -1.38 7.83
C LEU A 753 10.27 -1.22 8.01
N THR A 754 9.54 -1.43 6.92
CA THR A 754 8.08 -1.52 6.88
C THR A 754 7.63 -2.97 6.75
N THR A 755 8.43 -3.81 6.07
CA THR A 755 8.11 -5.21 5.82
C THR A 755 9.30 -6.10 6.18
N LEU A 756 9.06 -7.08 7.05
CA LEU A 756 10.08 -8.04 7.50
C LEU A 756 9.56 -9.48 7.49
N TYR A 757 10.28 -10.36 6.80
CA TYR A 757 9.99 -11.78 6.73
C TYR A 757 11.14 -12.62 7.30
N LEU A 758 10.84 -13.42 8.33
CA LEU A 758 11.76 -14.28 9.10
C LEU A 758 11.21 -15.71 9.36
N TYR A 759 10.14 -16.12 8.66
CA TYR A 759 9.54 -17.46 8.73
C TYR A 759 10.54 -18.59 8.52
N ASN A 760 10.35 -19.72 9.20
CA ASN A 760 11.13 -20.96 9.02
C ASN A 760 12.64 -20.72 9.22
N ASN A 761 12.99 -20.29 10.43
CA ASN A 761 14.35 -20.10 10.90
C ASN A 761 14.50 -20.79 12.28
N LYS A 762 15.51 -20.42 13.07
CA LYS A 762 15.78 -20.97 14.41
C LYS A 762 15.72 -19.89 15.50
N ILE A 763 14.98 -18.80 15.26
CA ILE A 763 14.98 -17.61 16.11
C ILE A 763 14.27 -17.91 17.44
N GLU A 764 14.91 -17.55 18.55
CA GLU A 764 14.34 -17.65 19.90
C GLU A 764 14.09 -16.26 20.51
N ASN A 765 15.00 -15.30 20.26
CA ASN A 765 14.97 -13.96 20.84
C ASN A 765 14.59 -12.89 19.81
N VAL A 766 13.49 -12.16 20.07
CA VAL A 766 13.01 -11.06 19.24
C VAL A 766 13.23 -9.66 19.84
N GLU A 767 14.02 -9.53 20.90
CA GLU A 767 14.42 -8.23 21.49
C GLU A 767 14.96 -7.21 20.46
N PRO A 768 15.74 -7.61 19.43
CA PRO A 768 16.24 -6.69 18.42
C PRO A 768 15.16 -5.96 17.61
N LEU A 769 13.93 -6.51 17.56
CA LEU A 769 12.80 -5.89 16.86
C LEU A 769 12.17 -4.73 17.65
N ARG A 770 12.55 -4.57 18.93
CA ARG A 770 12.03 -3.49 19.78
C ARG A 770 12.34 -2.14 19.14
N GLY A 771 11.29 -1.35 18.89
CA GLY A 771 11.42 0.02 18.35
C GLY A 771 11.44 0.12 16.83
N LEU A 772 11.24 -0.97 16.08
CA LEU A 772 11.03 -0.92 14.63
C LEU A 772 9.60 -0.48 14.27
N THR A 773 9.20 0.70 14.76
CA THR A 773 7.79 1.16 14.81
C THR A 773 7.17 1.45 13.44
N ASN A 774 7.96 1.46 12.36
CA ASN A 774 7.46 1.61 11.00
C ASN A 774 7.00 0.28 10.37
N LEU A 775 7.23 -0.86 11.04
CA LEU A 775 6.78 -2.16 10.57
C LEU A 775 5.25 -2.18 10.47
N THR A 776 4.77 -2.46 9.26
CA THR A 776 3.36 -2.71 8.95
C THR A 776 3.10 -4.20 8.70
N TRP A 777 4.13 -4.95 8.30
CA TRP A 777 4.07 -6.38 8.03
C TRP A 777 5.25 -7.12 8.68
N LEU A 778 4.94 -8.12 9.51
CA LEU A 778 5.93 -8.95 10.20
C LEU A 778 5.55 -10.42 10.15
N ASN A 779 6.46 -11.26 9.62
CA ASN A 779 6.30 -12.70 9.59
C ASN A 779 7.45 -13.39 10.35
N LEU A 780 7.12 -14.10 11.42
CA LEU A 780 7.99 -14.82 12.35
C LEU A 780 7.57 -16.29 12.51
N ASN A 781 6.75 -16.82 11.61
CA ASN A 781 6.19 -18.17 11.71
C ASN A 781 7.29 -19.26 11.78
N SER A 782 6.96 -20.43 12.32
CA SER A 782 7.84 -21.62 12.30
C SER A 782 9.25 -21.30 12.79
N ASN A 783 9.34 -20.72 13.98
CA ASN A 783 10.57 -20.41 14.71
C ASN A 783 10.51 -21.08 16.09
N LYS A 784 11.29 -20.60 17.07
CA LYS A 784 11.32 -21.11 18.44
C LYS A 784 11.01 -20.02 19.47
N ILE A 785 10.24 -19.01 19.08
CA ILE A 785 10.00 -17.81 19.88
C ILE A 785 9.07 -18.14 21.05
N GLU A 786 9.47 -17.73 22.26
CA GLU A 786 8.66 -17.88 23.48
C GLU A 786 8.12 -16.53 23.98
N ASN A 787 8.92 -15.47 23.86
CA ASN A 787 8.61 -14.14 24.39
C ASN A 787 8.44 -13.11 23.27
N ILE A 788 7.25 -12.49 23.19
CA ILE A 788 6.92 -11.42 22.24
C ILE A 788 6.74 -10.03 22.88
N GLU A 789 7.17 -9.82 24.12
CA GLU A 789 7.21 -8.48 24.77
C GLU A 789 7.87 -7.38 23.91
N PRO A 790 8.92 -7.67 23.11
CA PRO A 790 9.52 -6.67 22.22
C PRO A 790 8.57 -6.09 21.17
N LEU A 791 7.50 -6.80 20.81
CA LEU A 791 6.54 -6.38 19.76
C LEU A 791 5.53 -5.34 20.25
N LYS A 792 5.39 -5.13 21.56
CA LYS A 792 4.35 -4.29 22.18
C LYS A 792 4.23 -2.87 21.62
N GLY A 793 5.34 -2.28 21.19
CA GLY A 793 5.41 -0.91 20.67
C GLY A 793 5.25 -0.78 19.15
N LEU A 794 5.04 -1.88 18.42
CA LEU A 794 4.97 -1.89 16.95
C LEU A 794 3.56 -1.55 16.44
N THR A 795 3.03 -0.42 16.89
CA THR A 795 1.61 -0.05 16.70
C THR A 795 1.20 0.20 15.25
N SER A 796 2.14 0.29 14.31
CA SER A 796 1.88 0.40 12.86
C SER A 796 1.58 -0.94 12.18
N LEU A 797 1.75 -2.07 12.89
CA LEU A 797 1.52 -3.40 12.34
C LEU A 797 0.05 -3.57 11.93
N ASN A 798 -0.13 -3.92 10.65
CA ASN A 798 -1.40 -4.40 10.09
C ASN A 798 -1.41 -5.93 10.04
N ASP A 799 -0.26 -6.55 9.80
CA ASP A 799 -0.12 -7.96 9.52
C ASP A 799 0.96 -8.58 10.40
N LEU A 800 0.56 -9.51 11.27
CA LEU A 800 1.45 -10.23 12.16
C LEU A 800 1.23 -11.73 12.04
N TYR A 801 2.29 -12.42 11.65
CA TYR A 801 2.32 -13.87 11.59
C TYR A 801 3.37 -14.41 12.56
N VAL A 802 2.94 -15.19 13.54
CA VAL A 802 3.75 -15.80 14.61
C VAL A 802 3.33 -17.25 14.89
N TYR A 803 2.64 -17.92 13.95
CA TYR A 803 2.17 -19.30 14.12
C TYR A 803 3.34 -20.31 14.10
N GLU A 804 3.18 -21.49 14.69
CA GLU A 804 4.25 -22.50 14.86
C GLU A 804 5.47 -21.96 15.63
N ASN A 805 5.23 -21.49 16.85
CA ASN A 805 6.28 -21.05 17.78
C ASN A 805 6.05 -21.71 19.15
N LYS A 806 6.56 -21.11 20.23
CA LYS A 806 6.39 -21.58 21.61
C LYS A 806 5.80 -20.48 22.51
N ILE A 807 5.03 -19.55 21.93
CA ILE A 807 4.52 -18.36 22.62
C ILE A 807 3.46 -18.78 23.64
N GLU A 808 3.63 -18.34 24.88
CA GLU A 808 2.66 -18.57 25.96
C GLU A 808 1.88 -17.30 26.30
N ASN A 809 2.57 -16.15 26.34
CA ASN A 809 2.01 -14.86 26.75
C ASN A 809 1.82 -13.92 25.55
N ILE A 810 0.57 -13.54 25.31
CA ILE A 810 0.18 -12.61 24.25
C ILE A 810 -0.32 -11.25 24.74
N GLU A 811 -0.15 -10.91 26.02
CA GLU A 811 -0.44 -9.56 26.54
C GLU A 811 0.25 -8.42 25.76
N PRO A 812 1.48 -8.60 25.22
CA PRO A 812 2.13 -7.58 24.39
C PRO A 812 1.32 -7.12 23.17
N LEU A 813 0.42 -7.97 22.65
CA LEU A 813 -0.35 -7.65 21.43
C LEU A 813 -1.48 -6.65 21.68
N LYS A 814 -1.88 -6.43 22.93
CA LYS A 814 -3.08 -5.65 23.32
C LYS A 814 -3.14 -4.23 22.75
N GLU A 815 -1.99 -3.58 22.62
CA GLU A 815 -1.87 -2.19 22.17
C GLU A 815 -1.75 -2.08 20.63
N LEU A 816 -1.65 -3.20 19.90
CA LEU A 816 -1.50 -3.25 18.43
C LEU A 816 -2.85 -3.07 17.71
N THR A 817 -3.56 -1.99 18.03
CA THR A 817 -4.94 -1.77 17.59
C THR A 817 -5.13 -1.60 16.08
N ASN A 818 -4.05 -1.33 15.31
CA ASN A 818 -4.08 -1.30 13.84
C ASN A 818 -4.04 -2.69 13.18
N LEU A 819 -3.81 -3.74 13.97
CA LEU A 819 -3.66 -5.09 13.46
C LEU A 819 -4.95 -5.57 12.78
N LYS A 820 -4.82 -5.93 11.51
CA LYS A 820 -5.88 -6.44 10.64
C LYS A 820 -5.80 -7.95 10.51
N ASN A 821 -4.61 -8.51 10.42
CA ASN A 821 -4.41 -9.95 10.24
C ASN A 821 -3.44 -10.48 11.30
N LEU A 822 -3.90 -11.45 12.10
CA LEU A 822 -3.10 -12.11 13.14
C LEU A 822 -3.13 -13.62 12.97
N TRP A 823 -1.98 -14.22 12.73
CA TRP A 823 -1.83 -15.67 12.63
C TRP A 823 -0.93 -16.16 13.75
N ILE A 824 -1.49 -16.84 14.75
CA ILE A 824 -0.77 -17.20 15.97
C ILE A 824 -0.99 -18.64 16.44
N SER A 825 -1.57 -19.47 15.58
CA SER A 825 -1.79 -20.91 15.83
C SER A 825 -0.53 -21.72 16.11
N ASN A 826 -0.67 -22.96 16.61
CA ASN A 826 0.44 -23.85 16.94
C ASN A 826 1.47 -23.20 17.89
N ASN A 827 1.00 -22.57 18.97
CA ASN A 827 1.80 -22.03 20.06
C ASN A 827 1.42 -22.75 21.38
N LYS A 828 1.63 -22.09 22.53
CA LYS A 828 1.30 -22.58 23.87
C LYS A 828 0.40 -21.58 24.60
N ILE A 829 -0.53 -20.95 23.88
CA ILE A 829 -1.30 -19.83 24.42
C ILE A 829 -2.37 -20.34 25.37
N GLU A 830 -2.27 -19.91 26.63
CA GLU A 830 -3.26 -20.26 27.65
C GLU A 830 -4.34 -19.19 27.82
N ASN A 831 -4.07 -17.93 27.46
CA ASN A 831 -4.97 -16.80 27.69
C ASN A 831 -5.01 -15.86 26.47
N ILE A 832 -6.23 -15.55 26.00
CA ILE A 832 -6.51 -14.73 24.82
C ILE A 832 -7.16 -13.37 25.12
N GLU A 833 -7.32 -13.00 26.40
CA GLU A 833 -7.99 -11.74 26.80
C GLU A 833 -7.35 -10.48 26.20
N SER A 834 -6.04 -10.52 25.94
CA SER A 834 -5.31 -9.41 25.32
C SER A 834 -5.81 -9.07 23.91
N LEU A 835 -6.45 -10.00 23.20
CA LEU A 835 -6.98 -9.79 21.84
C LEU A 835 -8.28 -8.99 21.83
N ARG A 836 -8.94 -8.81 22.98
CA ARG A 836 -10.24 -8.13 23.11
C ARG A 836 -10.24 -6.69 22.58
N GLY A 837 -9.10 -6.00 22.68
CA GLY A 837 -8.95 -4.60 22.26
C GLY A 837 -8.65 -4.39 20.77
N LEU A 838 -8.44 -5.46 20.00
CA LEU A 838 -8.01 -5.40 18.61
C LEU A 838 -9.19 -5.23 17.65
N ILE A 839 -9.83 -4.06 17.69
CA ILE A 839 -11.08 -3.76 16.98
C ILE A 839 -10.96 -3.76 15.45
N ASN A 840 -9.76 -3.59 14.90
CA ASN A 840 -9.50 -3.58 13.46
C ASN A 840 -9.18 -4.96 12.88
N LEU A 841 -9.15 -6.00 13.72
CA LEU A 841 -8.78 -7.34 13.32
C LEU A 841 -9.86 -7.94 12.40
N ARG A 842 -9.44 -8.29 11.18
CA ARG A 842 -10.24 -8.89 10.11
C ARG A 842 -10.02 -10.39 10.02
N LEU A 843 -8.77 -10.85 10.17
CA LEU A 843 -8.39 -12.26 10.12
C LEU A 843 -7.66 -12.65 11.40
N LEU A 844 -8.08 -13.77 12.00
CA LEU A 844 -7.44 -14.39 13.15
C LEU A 844 -7.34 -15.90 12.92
N SER A 845 -6.14 -16.43 13.05
CA SER A 845 -5.87 -17.88 13.09
C SER A 845 -5.40 -18.26 14.48
N LEU A 846 -6.18 -19.12 15.14
CA LEU A 846 -5.95 -19.72 16.46
C LEU A 846 -6.35 -21.20 16.41
N PHE A 847 -5.46 -22.09 15.98
CA PHE A 847 -5.68 -23.53 16.05
C PHE A 847 -4.57 -24.21 16.86
N ASN A 848 -4.90 -25.34 17.50
CA ASN A 848 -3.95 -26.12 18.30
C ASN A 848 -3.32 -25.35 19.48
N GLU A 849 -4.12 -24.56 20.20
CA GLU A 849 -3.74 -23.86 21.44
C GLU A 849 -4.38 -24.52 22.68
N GLU A 850 -3.67 -24.57 23.82
CA GLU A 850 -4.18 -25.09 25.10
C GLU A 850 -4.72 -23.97 26.01
N ILE A 851 -5.89 -23.41 25.67
CA ILE A 851 -6.46 -22.27 26.39
C ILE A 851 -6.98 -22.69 27.78
N LYS A 852 -6.46 -22.05 28.84
CA LYS A 852 -6.91 -22.22 30.23
C LYS A 852 -7.95 -21.17 30.59
N ILE A 853 -9.10 -21.65 31.04
CA ILE A 853 -10.21 -20.79 31.45
C ILE A 853 -10.09 -20.56 32.96
N SER A 854 -10.06 -19.31 33.38
CA SER A 854 -10.10 -18.98 34.81
C SER A 854 -11.45 -19.41 35.41
N PRO A 855 -11.49 -19.97 36.62
CA PRO A 855 -12.75 -20.23 37.29
C PRO A 855 -13.49 -18.89 37.47
N ASN A 856 -14.67 -18.79 36.85
CA ASN A 856 -15.61 -17.64 36.82
C ASN A 856 -15.63 -16.77 35.54
N THR A 857 -14.80 -17.01 34.52
CA THR A 857 -14.99 -16.36 33.19
C THR A 857 -15.94 -17.19 32.31
N ASN A 858 -17.25 -16.98 32.46
CA ASN A 858 -18.26 -17.66 31.64
C ASN A 858 -18.52 -16.96 30.29
N LYS A 859 -17.93 -15.78 30.05
CA LYS A 859 -18.13 -14.97 28.84
C LYS A 859 -16.86 -14.18 28.52
N PHE A 860 -16.42 -14.18 27.26
CA PHE A 860 -15.31 -13.35 26.78
C PHE A 860 -15.60 -12.78 25.38
N ASN A 861 -15.01 -11.64 25.05
CA ASN A 861 -15.17 -11.01 23.73
C ASN A 861 -14.00 -11.39 22.83
N LEU A 862 -14.24 -12.21 21.82
CA LEU A 862 -13.34 -12.29 20.67
C LEU A 862 -13.61 -11.07 19.77
N PRO A 863 -12.58 -10.44 19.17
CA PRO A 863 -12.81 -9.36 18.20
C PRO A 863 -13.76 -9.84 17.10
N VAL A 864 -14.70 -8.98 16.71
CA VAL A 864 -15.64 -9.28 15.62
C VAL A 864 -14.85 -9.27 14.32
N LEU A 865 -14.48 -10.45 13.84
CA LEU A 865 -13.77 -10.63 12.58
C LEU A 865 -14.75 -10.35 11.44
N LYS A 866 -14.77 -9.11 10.94
CA LYS A 866 -15.54 -8.77 9.74
C LYS A 866 -14.86 -9.43 8.54
N LYS A 867 -15.61 -10.21 7.76
CA LYS A 867 -15.12 -10.72 6.47
C LYS A 867 -15.09 -9.59 5.44
N TYR A 868 -14.14 -9.68 4.52
CA TYR A 868 -14.33 -9.26 3.12
C TYR A 868 -15.46 -10.16 2.57
N ASN A 869 -16.56 -9.60 2.05
CA ASN A 869 -17.77 -10.29 1.53
C ASN A 869 -18.92 -10.61 2.53
N GLY A 870 -19.52 -9.61 3.16
CA GLY A 870 -20.97 -9.60 3.48
C GLY A 870 -21.55 -10.51 4.58
N ASP A 871 -20.99 -11.66 4.92
CA ASP A 871 -21.52 -12.53 5.99
C ASP A 871 -20.67 -12.45 7.27
N ILE A 872 -21.36 -12.34 8.43
CA ILE A 872 -20.77 -12.66 9.73
C ILE A 872 -20.53 -14.18 9.73
N LEU A 873 -19.28 -14.61 9.54
CA LEU A 873 -18.91 -15.95 9.99
C LEU A 873 -18.95 -15.89 11.52
N ASP A 874 -20.06 -16.35 12.09
CA ASP A 874 -20.06 -16.71 13.49
C ASP A 874 -18.97 -17.76 13.70
N ILE A 875 -18.34 -17.72 14.86
CA ILE A 875 -17.17 -18.53 15.18
C ILE A 875 -17.28 -19.93 14.60
N VAL A 876 -16.30 -20.23 13.74
CA VAL A 876 -15.73 -21.53 13.36
C VAL A 876 -16.24 -22.66 14.23
N GLN A 877 -16.43 -23.87 13.68
CA GLN A 877 -16.45 -25.13 14.42
C GLN A 877 -15.51 -25.07 15.65
N ALA A 878 -15.99 -24.55 16.78
CA ALA A 878 -15.26 -24.56 18.01
C ALA A 878 -15.20 -26.04 18.31
N SER A 879 -14.01 -26.61 18.30
CA SER A 879 -13.69 -28.01 18.60
C SER A 879 -14.87 -28.71 19.29
N ASN A 880 -15.71 -29.41 18.52
CA ASN A 880 -16.85 -30.19 19.01
C ASN A 880 -18.01 -29.44 19.71
N GLY A 881 -18.32 -28.18 19.37
CA GLY A 881 -19.47 -27.44 19.90
C GLY A 881 -19.26 -26.82 21.29
N LEU A 882 -18.02 -26.52 21.66
CA LEU A 882 -17.62 -26.04 22.98
C LEU A 882 -17.90 -24.55 23.25
N LEU A 883 -17.98 -23.70 22.23
CA LEU A 883 -18.19 -22.25 22.36
C LEU A 883 -19.50 -21.81 21.69
N LYS A 884 -20.16 -20.82 22.28
CA LYS A 884 -21.40 -20.21 21.81
C LYS A 884 -21.33 -18.69 21.93
N LYS A 885 -21.35 -18.01 20.79
CA LYS A 885 -22.46 -17.15 20.36
C LYS A 885 -23.39 -16.51 21.40
N ASN A 886 -22.96 -15.61 22.29
CA ASN A 886 -23.94 -14.90 23.13
C ASN A 886 -24.57 -13.74 22.37
N LEU A 887 -25.82 -13.43 22.72
CA LEU A 887 -26.59 -12.33 22.11
C LEU A 887 -25.92 -10.96 22.27
N ASP A 888 -25.07 -10.80 23.28
CA ASP A 888 -24.30 -9.58 23.59
C ASP A 888 -22.98 -9.49 22.78
N GLY A 889 -22.74 -10.41 21.85
CA GLY A 889 -21.52 -10.47 21.02
C GLY A 889 -20.32 -11.15 21.70
N THR A 890 -20.44 -11.51 22.98
CA THR A 890 -19.44 -12.32 23.69
C THR A 890 -19.59 -13.81 23.33
N TYR A 891 -18.62 -14.64 23.71
CA TYR A 891 -18.67 -16.10 23.55
C TYR A 891 -18.64 -16.76 24.94
N SER A 892 -19.55 -17.72 25.17
CA SER A 892 -19.60 -18.58 26.36
C SER A 892 -19.19 -20.00 26.02
N PHE A 893 -18.67 -20.76 26.97
CA PHE A 893 -18.62 -22.21 26.82
C PHE A 893 -20.02 -22.83 26.94
N THR A 894 -20.34 -23.79 26.08
CA THR A 894 -21.65 -24.47 26.06
C THR A 894 -21.87 -25.42 27.26
N ARG A 895 -20.82 -25.70 28.03
CA ARG A 895 -20.84 -26.49 29.27
C ARG A 895 -19.81 -25.95 30.27
N LYS A 896 -20.04 -26.19 31.57
CA LYS A 896 -19.07 -25.84 32.63
C LYS A 896 -17.79 -26.66 32.42
N VAL A 897 -16.70 -25.99 32.06
CA VAL A 897 -15.42 -26.63 31.79
C VAL A 897 -14.53 -26.50 33.03
N THR A 898 -14.01 -27.62 33.53
CA THR A 898 -13.17 -27.68 34.74
C THR A 898 -11.70 -28.04 34.44
N GLY A 899 -11.28 -28.01 33.17
CA GLY A 899 -9.92 -28.39 32.71
C GLY A 899 -9.51 -27.74 31.39
N VAL A 900 -8.25 -27.94 30.97
CA VAL A 900 -7.66 -27.41 29.72
C VAL A 900 -8.52 -27.77 28.51
N GLN A 901 -8.76 -26.83 27.59
CA GLN A 901 -9.50 -27.07 26.34
C GLN A 901 -8.71 -26.57 25.14
N THR A 902 -8.72 -27.37 24.08
CA THR A 902 -8.20 -26.95 22.77
C THR A 902 -9.30 -26.21 22.01
N ILE A 903 -9.01 -24.99 21.57
CA ILE A 903 -9.93 -24.17 20.75
C ILE A 903 -9.36 -24.07 19.34
N ASN A 904 -10.18 -24.37 18.33
CA ASN A 904 -9.88 -24.13 16.93
C ASN A 904 -10.76 -22.99 16.40
N VAL A 905 -10.13 -21.86 16.06
CA VAL A 905 -10.71 -20.73 15.31
C VAL A 905 -9.84 -20.50 14.08
N GLU A 906 -10.34 -20.92 12.94
CA GLU A 906 -9.75 -20.70 11.63
C GLU A 906 -10.65 -19.79 10.79
N ILE A 907 -10.20 -18.57 10.48
CA ILE A 907 -10.68 -17.84 9.29
C ILE A 907 -9.56 -17.89 8.26
N GLY A 908 -9.55 -18.98 7.50
CA GLY A 908 -8.75 -19.14 6.30
C GLY A 908 -9.66 -19.37 5.10
N ILE A 909 -9.23 -18.94 3.91
CA ILE A 909 -9.75 -19.47 2.65
C ILE A 909 -9.24 -20.91 2.55
N HIS A 910 -9.84 -21.81 3.31
CA HIS A 910 -9.77 -23.24 3.06
C HIS A 910 -11.02 -23.60 2.29
N ASN A 911 -10.80 -23.93 1.02
CA ASN A 911 -11.78 -24.60 0.19
C ASN A 911 -12.17 -25.94 0.84
N LYS A 912 -13.17 -25.91 1.72
CA LYS A 912 -14.02 -27.04 2.06
C LYS A 912 -15.44 -26.67 1.68
N GLU A 913 -16.06 -27.58 0.93
CA GLU A 913 -17.39 -27.45 0.37
C GLU A 913 -18.42 -27.03 1.43
N PRO A 914 -19.23 -26.00 1.19
CA PRO A 914 -20.54 -25.93 1.77
C PRO A 914 -21.47 -26.83 0.94
N LYS A 915 -22.07 -27.81 1.62
CA LYS A 915 -23.39 -28.29 1.21
C LYS A 915 -24.36 -27.10 1.25
N VAL A 916 -25.18 -27.03 0.22
CA VAL A 916 -26.33 -26.15 0.09
C VAL A 916 -27.25 -26.34 1.31
N ASP A 917 -27.61 -25.27 2.01
CA ASP A 917 -29.00 -24.79 1.92
C ASP A 917 -29.18 -23.32 2.29
N ALA A 918 -30.28 -22.78 1.79
CA ALA A 918 -30.57 -21.40 1.44
C ALA A 918 -30.62 -20.36 2.58
N ASN A 919 -30.48 -19.09 2.14
CA ASN A 919 -30.70 -17.82 2.86
C ASN A 919 -32.02 -17.82 3.68
N TRP A 920 -32.25 -16.91 4.64
CA TRP A 920 -32.70 -15.52 4.45
C TRP A 920 -32.47 -14.71 5.73
N ASN A 921 -32.04 -13.46 5.54
CA ASN A 921 -31.93 -12.43 6.58
C ASN A 921 -33.33 -11.81 6.83
N THR A 922 -33.63 -11.39 8.06
CA THR A 922 -34.27 -10.10 8.34
C THR A 922 -34.24 -9.79 9.84
N THR A 923 -33.74 -8.58 10.11
CA THR A 923 -33.87 -7.74 11.30
C THR A 923 -35.29 -7.74 11.89
N TYR A 924 -35.39 -7.62 13.24
CA TYR A 924 -36.57 -7.33 14.11
C TYR A 924 -37.16 -8.48 14.97
N PRO A 925 -37.76 -8.16 16.15
CA PRO A 925 -37.81 -9.02 17.33
C PRO A 925 -39.02 -9.95 17.32
N ILE A 926 -38.76 -11.24 17.40
CA ILE A 926 -39.78 -12.25 17.20
C ILE A 926 -39.58 -13.41 18.20
N TYR A 927 -40.65 -13.79 18.90
CA TYR A 927 -40.71 -14.94 19.80
C TYR A 927 -41.08 -16.21 19.03
N ILE A 928 -40.19 -17.21 19.02
CA ILE A 928 -40.39 -18.49 18.31
C ILE A 928 -40.91 -19.56 19.29
N LEU A 929 -42.03 -20.20 18.96
CA LEU A 929 -42.55 -21.38 19.68
C LEU A 929 -42.56 -22.57 18.71
N LYS A 930 -41.62 -23.51 18.89
CA LYS A 930 -41.49 -24.74 18.10
C LYS A 930 -42.56 -25.75 18.51
N ILE A 931 -43.36 -26.26 17.57
CA ILE A 931 -44.33 -27.33 17.81
C ILE A 931 -43.71 -28.65 17.32
N ASP A 932 -43.60 -29.63 18.21
CA ASP A 932 -43.05 -30.97 17.92
C ASP A 932 -44.20 -31.89 17.45
N PRO A 933 -44.23 -32.38 16.20
CA PRO A 933 -45.35 -33.18 15.71
C PRO A 933 -45.14 -34.66 16.08
N ILE A 934 -45.28 -35.00 17.37
CA ILE A 934 -45.34 -36.40 17.79
C ILE A 934 -46.81 -36.85 17.77
N ASN A 935 -47.11 -37.82 16.88
CA ASN A 935 -48.36 -38.58 16.77
C ASN A 935 -49.64 -37.84 16.37
N ILE A 936 -49.72 -37.37 15.11
CA ILE A 936 -51.01 -37.14 14.45
C ILE A 936 -50.96 -37.82 13.07
N ALA A 937 -51.97 -38.66 12.80
CA ALA A 937 -52.05 -39.55 11.63
C ALA A 937 -52.45 -38.83 10.31
N ASP A 938 -52.76 -37.53 10.37
CA ASP A 938 -53.18 -36.72 9.22
C ASP A 938 -52.03 -35.91 8.61
N GLU A 939 -52.08 -35.71 7.29
CA GLU A 939 -51.12 -34.92 6.48
C GLU A 939 -51.22 -33.39 6.71
N LYS A 940 -52.13 -32.94 7.59
CA LYS A 940 -52.44 -31.53 7.88
C LYS A 940 -52.38 -31.22 9.39
N VAL A 941 -51.93 -30.03 9.76
CA VAL A 941 -51.75 -29.53 11.14
C VAL A 941 -52.61 -28.28 11.37
N SER A 942 -53.17 -28.12 12.58
CA SER A 942 -53.89 -26.90 13.02
C SER A 942 -53.17 -26.23 14.18
N ILE A 943 -53.04 -24.90 14.16
CA ILE A 943 -52.31 -24.08 15.15
C ILE A 943 -53.27 -23.08 15.79
N THR A 944 -53.39 -23.06 17.12
CA THR A 944 -54.22 -22.09 17.87
C THR A 944 -53.38 -21.34 18.91
N LYS A 945 -53.54 -20.02 19.02
CA LYS A 945 -52.85 -19.16 19.98
C LYS A 945 -53.77 -18.10 20.59
N THR A 946 -53.70 -17.93 21.91
CA THR A 946 -54.45 -16.90 22.65
C THR A 946 -53.49 -15.83 23.19
N VAL A 947 -53.84 -14.55 23.01
CA VAL A 947 -53.09 -13.37 23.46
C VAL A 947 -53.90 -12.62 24.51
N LYS A 948 -53.30 -12.26 25.64
CA LYS A 948 -53.92 -11.45 26.71
C LYS A 948 -53.33 -10.04 26.67
N ASP A 949 -54.15 -9.04 26.38
CA ASP A 949 -53.72 -7.63 26.41
C ASP A 949 -53.92 -7.06 27.82
N MET A 950 -52.84 -6.62 28.47
CA MET A 950 -52.89 -5.96 29.78
C MET A 950 -52.30 -4.54 29.75
N SER A 951 -51.97 -3.99 28.57
CA SER A 951 -51.34 -2.67 28.49
C SER A 951 -52.34 -1.60 28.08
N ASN A 952 -52.62 -0.67 29.00
CA ASN A 952 -53.36 0.56 28.74
C ASN A 952 -52.84 1.25 27.47
N THR A 953 -53.77 1.43 26.53
CA THR A 953 -53.73 2.22 25.29
C THR A 953 -52.58 3.24 25.19
N LEU A 954 -51.63 3.01 24.27
CA LEU A 954 -50.76 4.06 23.72
C LEU A 954 -51.58 4.93 22.76
N LEU A 955 -52.33 5.90 23.31
CA LEU A 955 -52.95 6.97 22.53
C LEU A 955 -51.90 8.04 22.24
N ASN A 956 -51.32 8.01 21.04
CA ASN A 956 -50.64 9.17 20.48
C ASN A 956 -51.34 9.52 19.16
N ASN A 957 -52.14 10.59 19.17
CA ASN A 957 -52.77 11.22 18.00
C ASN A 957 -53.62 10.30 17.09
N ASP A 958 -54.75 9.79 17.61
CA ASP A 958 -55.89 9.21 16.86
C ASP A 958 -55.60 8.00 15.93
N LYS A 959 -54.53 7.24 16.15
CA LYS A 959 -54.33 5.94 15.47
C LYS A 959 -54.14 4.80 16.47
N GLU A 960 -55.17 3.96 16.61
CA GLU A 960 -55.04 2.61 17.18
C GLU A 960 -54.00 1.82 16.37
N THR A 961 -52.84 1.53 16.97
CA THR A 961 -51.83 0.69 16.34
C THR A 961 -52.02 -0.73 16.86
N LYS A 962 -52.72 -1.58 16.10
CA LYS A 962 -52.95 -2.99 16.45
C LYS A 962 -51.74 -3.85 16.13
N VAL A 963 -51.24 -4.61 17.10
CA VAL A 963 -50.19 -5.61 16.91
C VAL A 963 -50.83 -6.88 16.34
N LEU A 964 -50.55 -7.23 15.08
CA LEU A 964 -51.12 -8.40 14.41
C LEU A 964 -50.13 -9.59 14.42
N PRO A 965 -50.59 -10.82 14.72
CA PRO A 965 -49.77 -12.01 14.60
C PRO A 965 -49.62 -12.47 13.14
N VAL A 966 -48.43 -12.94 12.77
CA VAL A 966 -48.01 -13.35 11.43
C VAL A 966 -47.44 -14.77 11.49
N ILE A 967 -47.99 -15.70 10.69
CA ILE A 967 -47.44 -17.06 10.58
C ILE A 967 -46.32 -17.10 9.53
N LYS A 968 -45.18 -17.66 9.93
CA LYS A 968 -44.07 -18.04 9.06
C LYS A 968 -43.99 -19.56 8.92
N ARG A 969 -43.70 -20.04 7.71
CA ARG A 969 -43.38 -21.44 7.38
C ARG A 969 -41.94 -21.48 6.88
N ASN A 970 -41.05 -22.20 7.57
CA ASN A 970 -39.60 -22.24 7.31
C ASN A 970 -38.99 -20.82 7.18
N GLY A 971 -39.40 -19.89 8.03
CA GLY A 971 -38.91 -18.51 8.02
C GLY A 971 -39.59 -17.56 7.03
N GLN A 972 -40.42 -18.07 6.10
CA GLN A 972 -41.18 -17.25 5.14
C GLN A 972 -42.61 -16.99 5.62
N VAL A 973 -43.06 -15.73 5.57
CA VAL A 973 -44.44 -15.35 5.92
C VAL A 973 -45.43 -15.99 4.94
N ILE A 974 -46.36 -16.81 5.45
CA ILE A 974 -47.38 -17.49 4.62
C ILE A 974 -48.79 -16.92 4.79
N THR A 975 -49.03 -16.10 5.82
CA THR A 975 -50.28 -15.35 5.94
C THR A 975 -50.01 -13.96 6.51
N HIS A 976 -50.56 -12.94 5.86
CA HIS A 976 -50.98 -11.73 6.56
C HIS A 976 -52.42 -12.01 6.96
N ALA A 977 -52.82 -11.73 8.20
CA ALA A 977 -54.18 -11.99 8.65
C ALA A 977 -55.19 -11.10 7.89
N ASN A 978 -55.60 -11.53 6.70
CA ASN A 978 -56.89 -11.15 6.13
C ASN A 978 -57.92 -12.14 6.68
N THR A 979 -58.77 -11.56 7.51
CA THR A 979 -59.87 -12.15 8.27
C THR A 979 -60.66 -13.22 7.51
N ASN A 980 -60.54 -14.47 7.96
CA ASN A 980 -61.66 -15.44 7.99
C ASN A 980 -61.55 -16.44 9.16
N ASN A 981 -60.61 -16.27 10.08
CA ASN A 981 -60.54 -17.08 11.29
C ASN A 981 -61.20 -16.31 12.44
N VAL A 982 -62.28 -16.90 12.95
CA VAL A 982 -63.23 -16.32 13.90
C VAL A 982 -62.56 -16.18 15.27
N GLY A 983 -62.25 -14.94 15.67
CA GLY A 983 -61.98 -14.63 17.07
C GLY A 983 -63.30 -14.54 17.83
N HIS A 984 -63.60 -15.53 18.68
CA HIS A 984 -64.73 -15.42 19.62
C HIS A 984 -64.31 -14.55 20.81
N ARG A 985 -65.02 -13.44 21.03
CA ARG A 985 -64.91 -12.62 22.25
C ARG A 985 -65.52 -13.39 23.42
N VAL A 986 -64.71 -13.72 24.43
CA VAL A 986 -65.20 -14.37 25.65
C VAL A 986 -64.80 -13.54 26.88
N ASN A 987 -65.72 -12.67 27.30
CA ASN A 987 -65.76 -11.94 28.59
C ASN A 987 -64.61 -10.96 28.92
N ASN A 988 -64.94 -10.04 29.85
CA ASN A 988 -64.30 -8.76 30.21
C ASN A 988 -62.84 -8.77 30.74
N ASP A 989 -62.02 -9.76 30.40
CA ASP A 989 -60.56 -9.71 30.52
C ASP A 989 -59.97 -10.12 29.16
N GLU A 990 -59.70 -9.14 28.30
CA GLU A 990 -59.63 -9.30 26.84
C GLU A 990 -58.54 -10.30 26.37
N LEU A 991 -58.98 -11.51 26.04
CA LEU A 991 -58.20 -12.56 25.39
C LEU A 991 -58.59 -12.64 23.90
N LEU A 992 -57.62 -12.44 23.00
CA LEU A 992 -57.78 -12.63 21.55
C LEU A 992 -57.21 -13.99 21.14
N THR A 993 -58.07 -14.90 20.66
CA THR A 993 -57.67 -16.22 20.14
C THR A 993 -57.63 -16.24 18.61
N TYR A 994 -56.51 -16.69 18.05
CA TYR A 994 -56.28 -16.88 16.63
C TYR A 994 -56.04 -18.36 16.33
N THR A 995 -56.76 -18.92 15.37
CA THR A 995 -56.65 -20.32 14.95
C THR A 995 -56.39 -20.39 13.46
N TRP A 996 -55.46 -21.24 13.02
CA TRP A 996 -55.16 -21.52 11.62
C TRP A 996 -55.25 -23.03 11.39
N ASN A 997 -56.14 -23.46 10.50
CA ASN A 997 -56.43 -24.88 10.24
C ASN A 997 -55.85 -25.32 8.89
N GLU A 998 -55.66 -26.63 8.72
CA GLU A 998 -55.27 -27.28 7.46
C GLU A 998 -53.89 -26.91 6.87
N LEU A 999 -52.91 -26.58 7.70
CA LEU A 999 -51.55 -26.32 7.22
C LEU A 999 -50.84 -27.64 6.85
N PRO A 1000 -50.19 -27.74 5.68
CA PRO A 1000 -49.53 -28.98 5.26
C PRO A 1000 -48.40 -29.36 6.24
N LYS A 1001 -48.27 -30.65 6.55
CA LYS A 1001 -47.27 -31.12 7.52
C LYS A 1001 -45.86 -31.19 6.93
N THR A 1002 -45.74 -31.63 5.69
CA THR A 1002 -44.47 -31.80 4.98
C THR A 1002 -44.47 -31.08 3.64
N ASP A 1003 -43.29 -30.78 3.11
CA ASP A 1003 -43.13 -30.34 1.73
C ASP A 1003 -43.28 -31.49 0.72
N ASP A 1004 -43.16 -31.17 -0.58
CA ASP A 1004 -43.23 -32.14 -1.69
C ASP A 1004 -42.15 -33.23 -1.63
N THR A 1005 -41.17 -33.10 -0.72
CA THR A 1005 -40.09 -34.06 -0.46
C THR A 1005 -40.30 -34.86 0.83
N TYR A 1006 -41.46 -34.73 1.49
CA TYR A 1006 -41.81 -35.35 2.78
C TYR A 1006 -40.97 -34.84 3.97
N THR A 1007 -40.40 -33.63 3.87
CA THR A 1007 -39.69 -32.97 4.98
C THR A 1007 -40.65 -32.11 5.79
N ASP A 1008 -40.65 -32.24 7.14
CA ASP A 1008 -41.58 -31.52 8.02
C ASP A 1008 -41.40 -29.99 7.93
N TYR A 1009 -42.50 -29.25 7.79
CA TYR A 1009 -42.53 -27.79 7.83
C TYR A 1009 -42.41 -27.27 9.28
N ASN A 1010 -41.50 -26.32 9.51
CA ASN A 1010 -41.46 -25.55 10.76
C ASN A 1010 -42.39 -24.34 10.67
N TYR A 1011 -43.42 -24.30 11.53
CA TYR A 1011 -44.32 -23.16 11.65
C TYR A 1011 -43.96 -22.29 12.86
N GLU A 1012 -44.00 -20.96 12.68
CA GLU A 1012 -43.68 -19.96 13.69
C GLU A 1012 -44.73 -18.84 13.67
N VAL A 1013 -45.12 -18.31 14.83
CA VAL A 1013 -46.04 -17.18 14.96
C VAL A 1013 -45.26 -15.97 15.49
N THR A 1014 -45.32 -14.85 14.77
CA THR A 1014 -44.49 -13.66 14.99
C THR A 1014 -45.37 -12.42 15.13
N PHE A 1015 -44.92 -11.35 15.80
CA PHE A 1015 -45.69 -10.11 15.96
C PHE A 1015 -44.97 -8.96 15.28
N ASP A 1016 -45.66 -8.20 14.43
CA ASP A 1016 -45.09 -7.00 13.78
C ASP A 1016 -45.11 -5.81 14.76
N ILE A 1017 -43.92 -5.34 15.14
CA ILE A 1017 -43.73 -4.22 16.09
C ILE A 1017 -43.17 -2.95 15.43
N SER A 1018 -43.09 -2.92 14.10
CA SER A 1018 -42.49 -1.82 13.32
C SER A 1018 -43.19 -0.45 13.51
N GLY A 1019 -44.36 -0.44 14.14
CA GLY A 1019 -45.12 0.78 14.49
C GLY A 1019 -44.77 1.45 15.83
N LEU A 1020 -43.81 0.93 16.62
CA LEU A 1020 -43.47 1.52 17.93
C LEU A 1020 -42.48 2.72 17.80
N PRO A 1021 -42.65 3.80 18.60
CA PRO A 1021 -41.71 4.92 18.63
C PRO A 1021 -40.29 4.55 19.14
N GLU A 1022 -39.28 5.32 18.73
CA GLU A 1022 -37.87 5.10 19.12
C GLU A 1022 -37.69 5.10 20.66
N GLY A 1023 -37.07 4.04 21.19
CA GLY A 1023 -36.83 3.84 22.62
C GLY A 1023 -37.83 2.91 23.34
N TYR A 1024 -38.94 2.51 22.69
CA TYR A 1024 -39.89 1.54 23.25
C TYR A 1024 -39.58 0.10 22.83
N SER A 1025 -39.61 -0.83 23.77
CA SER A 1025 -39.39 -2.27 23.56
C SER A 1025 -40.47 -3.10 24.26
N ILE A 1026 -40.76 -4.29 23.75
CA ILE A 1026 -41.69 -5.25 24.38
C ILE A 1026 -40.88 -6.34 25.09
N VAL A 1027 -41.20 -6.62 26.35
CA VAL A 1027 -40.61 -7.68 27.18
C VAL A 1027 -41.70 -8.68 27.57
N PRO A 1028 -41.56 -9.98 27.25
CA PRO A 1028 -42.53 -11.01 27.61
C PRO A 1028 -42.41 -11.35 29.09
N ASN A 1029 -43.55 -11.57 29.73
CA ASN A 1029 -43.57 -12.22 31.02
C ASN A 1029 -43.40 -13.74 30.84
N THR A 1030 -42.74 -14.35 31.81
CA THR A 1030 -42.34 -15.76 31.87
C THR A 1030 -43.45 -16.73 31.42
N LYS A 1031 -43.06 -17.76 30.64
CA LYS A 1031 -43.89 -18.90 30.23
C LYS A 1031 -44.82 -19.35 31.36
N THR A 1032 -46.13 -19.36 31.11
CA THR A 1032 -47.06 -20.23 31.84
C THR A 1032 -47.20 -21.55 31.10
N ASP A 1033 -47.48 -22.61 31.84
CA ASP A 1033 -47.49 -24.01 31.36
C ASP A 1033 -48.57 -24.32 30.29
N ASP A 1034 -49.38 -23.32 29.91
CA ASP A 1034 -50.60 -23.49 29.12
C ASP A 1034 -50.52 -22.92 27.69
N ASN A 1035 -49.32 -22.74 27.12
CA ASN A 1035 -49.12 -22.15 25.80
C ASN A 1035 -49.69 -20.71 25.65
N GLN A 1036 -49.83 -19.94 26.73
CA GLN A 1036 -50.16 -18.51 26.71
C GLN A 1036 -48.89 -17.65 26.85
N ALA A 1037 -48.86 -16.46 26.24
CA ALA A 1037 -47.71 -15.54 26.35
C ALA A 1037 -48.23 -14.12 26.66
N ASP A 1038 -47.79 -13.57 27.78
CA ASP A 1038 -48.08 -12.21 28.25
C ASP A 1038 -46.92 -11.25 27.85
N PHE A 1039 -47.21 -10.02 27.45
CA PHE A 1039 -46.21 -9.03 26.99
C PHE A 1039 -46.35 -7.67 27.71
N ASN A 1040 -45.22 -7.05 28.09
CA ASN A 1040 -45.13 -5.70 28.69
C ASN A 1040 -44.35 -4.74 27.77
N ILE A 1041 -44.70 -3.45 27.71
CA ILE A 1041 -43.97 -2.43 26.93
C ILE A 1041 -43.12 -1.55 27.88
N THR A 1042 -41.83 -1.35 27.57
CA THR A 1042 -40.85 -0.58 28.37
C THR A 1042 -40.06 0.43 27.54
N TYR A 1043 -39.78 1.63 28.08
CA TYR A 1043 -38.96 2.68 27.45
C TYR A 1043 -37.52 2.68 27.99
N VAL A 1044 -36.53 2.76 27.10
CA VAL A 1044 -35.10 2.89 27.45
C VAL A 1044 -34.48 4.08 26.69
N SER A 1045 -33.84 4.99 27.42
CA SER A 1045 -33.18 6.18 26.86
C SER A 1045 -32.06 5.81 25.89
N PRO A 1046 -32.04 6.35 24.65
CA PRO A 1046 -30.90 6.24 23.73
C PRO A 1046 -29.65 6.91 24.30
N LYS A 1047 -28.46 6.36 24.02
CA LYS A 1047 -27.17 6.98 24.41
C LYS A 1047 -26.61 7.86 23.29
N ILE A 1048 -25.94 8.95 23.65
CA ILE A 1048 -25.17 9.85 22.77
C ILE A 1048 -23.73 9.94 23.24
N THR A 1049 -22.77 9.99 22.31
CA THR A 1049 -21.36 10.22 22.63
C THR A 1049 -21.07 11.73 22.59
N VAL A 1050 -20.55 12.26 23.70
CA VAL A 1050 -20.12 13.66 23.82
C VAL A 1050 -18.59 13.70 23.74
N THR A 1051 -18.09 14.37 22.71
CA THR A 1051 -16.66 14.66 22.50
C THR A 1051 -16.42 16.16 22.63
N LYS A 1052 -15.46 16.57 23.46
CA LYS A 1052 -15.07 17.99 23.60
C LYS A 1052 -13.57 18.14 23.77
N ASP A 1053 -13.02 19.08 23.02
CA ASP A 1053 -11.63 19.52 23.10
C ASP A 1053 -11.52 20.79 23.93
N ILE A 1054 -10.56 20.81 24.86
CA ILE A 1054 -10.16 21.99 25.64
C ILE A 1054 -8.79 22.42 25.12
N ALA A 1055 -8.74 23.52 24.37
CA ALA A 1055 -7.54 23.94 23.64
C ALA A 1055 -6.40 24.34 24.59
N VAL A 1056 -5.15 24.11 24.18
CA VAL A 1056 -3.94 24.57 24.89
C VAL A 1056 -3.12 25.45 23.96
N ASN A 1057 -3.06 26.74 24.30
CA ASN A 1057 -2.49 27.80 23.48
C ASN A 1057 -1.15 28.28 24.05
N GLY A 1058 -0.08 28.18 23.25
CA GLY A 1058 1.26 28.66 23.60
C GLY A 1058 1.98 27.82 24.66
N GLY A 1059 3.18 28.27 25.05
CA GLY A 1059 3.98 27.68 26.13
C GLY A 1059 4.69 26.37 25.80
N ASN A 1060 5.53 25.93 26.74
CA ASN A 1060 6.26 24.67 26.60
C ASN A 1060 5.29 23.51 26.82
N LYS A 1061 4.92 22.82 25.74
CA LYS A 1061 3.97 21.72 25.78
C LYS A 1061 4.51 20.47 26.47
N ASN A 1062 5.82 20.38 26.70
CA ASN A 1062 6.42 19.21 27.37
C ASN A 1062 6.19 19.19 28.89
N VAL A 1063 5.78 20.31 29.48
CA VAL A 1063 5.47 20.38 30.91
C VAL A 1063 3.97 20.25 31.22
N LEU A 1064 3.14 20.02 30.19
CA LEU A 1064 1.71 19.80 30.36
C LEU A 1064 1.46 18.41 30.98
N PRO A 1065 0.56 18.30 31.98
CA PRO A 1065 0.17 17.00 32.52
C PRO A 1065 -0.53 16.15 31.45
N ASN A 1066 -0.36 14.83 31.48
CA ASN A 1066 -0.98 13.93 30.49
C ASN A 1066 -2.51 13.85 30.60
N GLU A 1067 -3.05 14.12 31.79
CA GLU A 1067 -4.49 14.13 32.07
C GLU A 1067 -4.84 15.34 32.93
N ILE A 1068 -6.04 15.90 32.72
CA ILE A 1068 -6.66 16.90 33.61
C ILE A 1068 -8.04 16.40 34.04
N ASP A 1069 -8.49 16.87 35.19
CA ASP A 1069 -9.86 16.67 35.65
C ASP A 1069 -10.78 17.68 34.95
N VAL A 1070 -11.91 17.17 34.46
CA VAL A 1070 -13.00 17.93 33.84
C VAL A 1070 -14.33 17.56 34.49
N ARG A 1071 -15.24 18.52 34.57
CA ARG A 1071 -16.61 18.34 35.06
C ARG A 1071 -17.58 18.47 33.90
N ILE A 1072 -18.42 17.46 33.71
CA ILE A 1072 -19.49 17.43 32.70
C ILE A 1072 -20.80 17.79 33.39
N GLU A 1073 -21.44 18.85 32.91
CA GLU A 1073 -22.69 19.40 33.42
C GLU A 1073 -23.80 19.25 32.37
N ASN A 1074 -25.07 19.34 32.78
CA ASN A 1074 -26.22 19.20 31.89
C ASN A 1074 -27.32 20.21 32.20
N ASN A 1075 -28.17 20.48 31.20
CA ASN A 1075 -29.28 21.43 31.30
C ASN A 1075 -30.57 20.87 31.93
N ARG A 1076 -30.58 19.61 32.38
CA ARG A 1076 -31.76 18.94 32.98
C ARG A 1076 -31.62 18.68 34.47
N GLY A 1077 -30.60 19.23 35.12
CA GLY A 1077 -30.41 19.12 36.58
C GLY A 1077 -29.99 17.73 37.07
N LEU A 1078 -29.49 16.87 36.18
CA LEU A 1078 -28.87 15.60 36.58
C LEU A 1078 -27.50 15.87 37.24
N SER A 1079 -27.03 14.95 38.08
CA SER A 1079 -25.73 15.08 38.76
C SER A 1079 -24.58 15.28 37.77
N SER A 1080 -23.71 16.26 38.04
CA SER A 1080 -22.51 16.49 37.23
C SER A 1080 -21.54 15.30 37.33
N ILE A 1081 -20.89 14.98 36.23
CA ILE A 1081 -19.97 13.84 36.13
C ILE A 1081 -18.53 14.35 36.08
N ASN A 1082 -17.68 13.89 37.00
CA ASN A 1082 -16.25 14.18 36.95
C ASN A 1082 -15.54 13.12 36.09
N LYS A 1083 -14.75 13.58 35.11
CA LYS A 1083 -13.98 12.73 34.21
C LYS A 1083 -12.58 13.28 34.02
N LYS A 1084 -11.72 12.47 33.43
CA LYS A 1084 -10.41 12.91 32.98
C LYS A 1084 -10.43 13.19 31.50
N ALA A 1085 -9.94 14.36 31.11
CA ALA A 1085 -9.60 14.66 29.73
C ALA A 1085 -8.11 14.36 29.50
N ARG A 1086 -7.79 13.73 28.38
CA ARG A 1086 -6.42 13.31 28.04
C ARG A 1086 -5.80 14.29 27.05
N LEU A 1087 -4.53 14.62 27.26
CA LEU A 1087 -3.79 15.45 26.32
C LEU A 1087 -3.65 14.70 24.99
N ASN A 1088 -4.03 15.33 23.89
CA ASN A 1088 -3.88 14.72 22.57
C ASN A 1088 -2.41 14.60 22.16
N THR A 1089 -2.14 13.80 21.13
CA THR A 1089 -0.78 13.53 20.62
C THR A 1089 -0.04 14.79 20.18
N GLY A 1090 -0.74 15.78 19.63
CA GLY A 1090 -0.19 17.09 19.26
C GLY A 1090 0.03 18.05 20.43
N LYS A 1091 -0.39 17.69 21.64
CA LYS A 1091 -0.40 18.53 22.84
C LYS A 1091 -1.05 19.90 22.61
N THR A 1092 -2.07 19.94 21.75
CA THR A 1092 -2.83 21.13 21.38
C THR A 1092 -4.18 21.21 22.09
N ALA A 1093 -4.67 20.12 22.67
CA ALA A 1093 -5.92 20.10 23.43
C ALA A 1093 -5.99 18.91 24.40
N TYR A 1094 -6.77 19.06 25.48
CA TYR A 1094 -7.25 17.96 26.29
C TYR A 1094 -8.61 17.49 25.77
N VAL A 1095 -8.72 16.20 25.47
CA VAL A 1095 -9.91 15.58 24.85
C VAL A 1095 -10.64 14.75 25.88
N VAL A 1096 -11.95 14.94 25.99
CA VAL A 1096 -12.85 14.05 26.75
C VAL A 1096 -13.88 13.43 25.81
N ASN A 1097 -14.07 12.12 25.96
CA ASN A 1097 -15.07 11.33 25.23
C ASN A 1097 -15.91 10.57 26.25
N GLU A 1098 -17.22 10.81 26.29
CA GLU A 1098 -18.12 10.14 27.24
C GLU A 1098 -19.47 9.77 26.59
N SER A 1099 -20.01 8.61 26.97
CA SER A 1099 -21.34 8.17 26.51
C SER A 1099 -22.40 8.52 27.56
N LEU A 1100 -23.33 9.38 27.19
CA LEU A 1100 -24.31 9.98 28.09
C LEU A 1100 -25.74 9.76 27.58
N ASP A 1101 -26.74 9.88 28.45
CA ASP A 1101 -28.14 9.74 28.04
C ASP A 1101 -28.57 10.88 27.12
N LYS A 1102 -29.20 10.55 25.99
CA LYS A 1102 -29.77 11.51 25.05
C LYS A 1102 -31.05 12.13 25.61
N THR A 1103 -31.84 11.33 26.33
CA THR A 1103 -33.10 11.77 26.93
C THR A 1103 -33.19 11.42 28.41
N THR A 1104 -34.09 12.08 29.14
CA THR A 1104 -34.50 11.67 30.48
C THR A 1104 -35.31 10.36 30.40
N THR A 1105 -35.57 9.71 31.53
CA THR A 1105 -36.50 8.56 31.61
C THR A 1105 -37.92 8.89 31.16
N SER A 1106 -38.23 10.19 30.97
CA SER A 1106 -39.50 10.72 30.47
C SER A 1106 -39.43 11.16 29.00
N ALA A 1107 -38.34 10.83 28.29
CA ALA A 1107 -38.07 11.15 26.89
C ALA A 1107 -37.74 12.62 26.55
N ASP A 1108 -37.37 13.45 27.52
CA ASP A 1108 -36.93 14.84 27.28
C ASP A 1108 -35.45 14.93 26.89
N GLU A 1109 -35.09 15.69 25.84
CA GLU A 1109 -33.69 15.82 25.39
C GLU A 1109 -32.76 16.50 26.42
N ILE A 1110 -31.53 15.99 26.54
CA ILE A 1110 -30.47 16.48 27.44
C ILE A 1110 -29.31 17.09 26.63
N THR A 1111 -28.80 18.25 27.05
CA THR A 1111 -27.60 18.91 26.50
C THR A 1111 -26.49 18.97 27.57
N TYR A 1112 -25.25 18.70 27.18
CA TYR A 1112 -24.09 18.62 28.09
C TYR A 1112 -23.04 19.71 27.82
N THR A 1113 -22.33 20.15 28.87
CA THR A 1113 -21.20 21.09 28.82
C THR A 1113 -20.01 20.52 29.58
N VAL A 1114 -18.78 20.70 29.09
CA VAL A 1114 -17.54 20.21 29.72
C VAL A 1114 -16.71 21.39 30.22
N VAL A 1115 -16.29 21.35 31.48
CA VAL A 1115 -15.52 22.43 32.12
C VAL A 1115 -14.22 21.87 32.73
N PRO A 1116 -13.03 22.42 32.40
CA PRO A 1116 -11.76 22.00 33.01
C PRO A 1116 -11.62 22.47 34.46
N VAL A 1117 -11.13 21.60 35.33
CA VAL A 1117 -11.03 21.84 36.79
C VAL A 1117 -9.59 21.99 37.26
N THR A 1118 -8.63 21.27 36.67
CA THR A 1118 -7.21 21.31 37.06
C THR A 1118 -6.59 22.70 36.88
N GLU A 1119 -5.60 23.08 37.69
CA GLU A 1119 -4.79 24.30 37.47
C GLU A 1119 -3.42 23.92 36.89
N ILE A 1120 -2.91 24.68 35.92
CA ILE A 1120 -1.62 24.42 35.26
C ILE A 1120 -0.71 25.64 35.44
N ALA A 1121 0.48 25.44 36.00
CA ALA A 1121 1.44 26.53 36.25
C ALA A 1121 1.84 27.25 34.95
N ASN A 1122 1.85 28.59 34.99
CA ASN A 1122 2.10 29.47 33.83
C ASN A 1122 1.07 29.36 32.69
N TYR A 1123 -0.11 28.80 32.95
CA TYR A 1123 -1.25 28.85 32.03
C TYR A 1123 -2.46 29.45 32.73
N THR A 1124 -3.16 30.36 32.05
CA THR A 1124 -4.46 30.85 32.49
C THR A 1124 -5.55 29.94 31.93
N LYS A 1125 -6.40 29.40 32.80
CA LYS A 1125 -7.51 28.52 32.44
C LYS A 1125 -8.80 29.30 32.19
N THR A 1126 -9.53 28.91 31.16
CA THR A 1126 -10.91 29.32 30.85
C THR A 1126 -11.78 28.07 30.71
N ASN A 1127 -13.10 28.24 30.56
CA ASN A 1127 -14.02 27.10 30.35
C ASN A 1127 -13.71 26.29 29.09
N GLU A 1128 -12.95 26.85 28.14
CA GLU A 1128 -12.72 26.25 26.82
C GLU A 1128 -11.23 26.07 26.47
N SER A 1129 -10.31 26.65 27.25
CA SER A 1129 -8.88 26.60 26.92
C SER A 1129 -7.94 26.89 28.10
N TYR A 1130 -6.67 26.49 27.95
CA TYR A 1130 -5.52 26.97 28.70
C TYR A 1130 -4.65 27.86 27.81
N THR A 1131 -4.23 29.03 28.27
CA THR A 1131 -3.35 29.94 27.52
C THR A 1131 -2.09 30.27 28.31
N TYR A 1132 -0.92 30.06 27.71
CA TYR A 1132 0.37 30.28 28.36
C TYR A 1132 0.64 31.76 28.67
N VAL A 1133 1.22 32.01 29.84
CA VAL A 1133 1.65 33.33 30.31
C VAL A 1133 3.12 33.25 30.68
N SER A 1134 3.98 34.02 29.99
CA SER A 1134 5.41 34.05 30.25
C SER A 1134 5.72 34.70 31.61
N PRO A 1135 6.44 34.00 32.52
CA PRO A 1135 6.85 34.59 33.79
C PRO A 1135 7.84 35.73 33.57
N GLN A 1136 7.68 36.83 34.33
CA GLN A 1136 8.58 37.98 34.32
C GLN A 1136 9.64 37.83 35.41
N GLY A 1137 10.89 38.16 35.09
CA GLY A 1137 12.03 38.07 36.00
C GLY A 1137 12.92 39.31 35.93
N GLU A 1138 13.54 39.62 37.07
CA GLU A 1138 14.42 40.78 37.19
C GLU A 1138 15.78 40.51 36.54
N PHE A 1139 16.11 41.30 35.51
CA PHE A 1139 17.40 41.34 34.84
C PHE A 1139 18.26 42.46 35.42
N ARG A 1140 19.44 42.11 35.95
CA ARG A 1140 20.43 43.07 36.45
C ARG A 1140 21.75 42.91 35.70
N ASN A 1141 22.33 44.02 35.24
CA ASN A 1141 23.61 44.00 34.56
C ASN A 1141 24.40 45.31 34.79
N LYS A 1142 25.70 45.30 34.49
CA LYS A 1142 26.63 46.41 34.76
C LYS A 1142 27.63 46.62 33.63
N VAL A 1143 27.91 47.89 33.33
CA VAL A 1143 28.94 48.35 32.39
C VAL A 1143 30.07 48.97 33.19
N LEU A 1144 31.24 48.35 33.22
CA LEU A 1144 32.37 48.81 34.01
C LEU A 1144 33.10 49.98 33.32
N VAL A 1145 33.67 50.88 34.13
CA VAL A 1145 34.53 51.97 33.66
C VAL A 1145 35.88 51.92 34.37
N ASN A 1146 36.92 51.64 33.58
CA ASN A 1146 38.28 51.38 34.07
C ASN A 1146 39.26 52.50 33.67
N GLY A 1147 39.97 53.04 34.68
CA GLY A 1147 40.95 54.13 34.52
C GLY A 1147 40.31 55.50 34.26
N GLY A 1148 41.15 56.52 34.05
CA GLY A 1148 40.72 57.87 33.67
C GLY A 1148 40.14 58.73 34.79
N ASN A 1149 39.80 59.98 34.46
CA ASN A 1149 39.08 60.86 35.40
C ASN A 1149 37.61 60.47 35.42
N LYS A 1150 37.13 59.92 36.55
CA LYS A 1150 35.76 59.46 36.72
C LYS A 1150 34.77 60.58 37.05
N ASN A 1151 35.25 61.78 37.37
CA ASN A 1151 34.38 62.92 37.71
C ASN A 1151 33.71 63.56 36.48
N VAL A 1152 34.16 63.21 35.27
CA VAL A 1152 33.58 63.70 34.01
C VAL A 1152 32.63 62.69 33.37
N LEU A 1153 32.32 61.58 34.05
CA LEU A 1153 31.37 60.59 33.57
C LEU A 1153 29.93 61.15 33.69
N PRO A 1154 29.08 61.01 32.65
CA PRO A 1154 27.68 61.39 32.75
C PRO A 1154 26.95 60.55 33.81
N ASN A 1155 25.85 61.07 34.37
CA ASN A 1155 25.07 60.35 35.38
C ASN A 1155 24.32 59.13 34.80
N GLN A 1156 24.07 59.12 33.49
CA GLN A 1156 23.40 58.03 32.77
C GLN A 1156 24.04 57.83 31.41
N ILE A 1157 23.99 56.59 30.91
CA ILE A 1157 24.29 56.26 29.51
C ILE A 1157 23.14 55.45 28.91
N ASP A 1158 23.00 55.54 27.60
CA ASP A 1158 22.09 54.68 26.85
C ASP A 1158 22.75 53.33 26.62
N VAL A 1159 22.06 52.25 26.99
CA VAL A 1159 22.46 50.87 26.72
C VAL A 1159 21.33 50.17 25.96
N LYS A 1160 21.71 49.30 25.03
CA LYS A 1160 20.80 48.45 24.28
C LYS A 1160 20.73 47.08 24.94
N ILE A 1161 19.53 46.65 25.33
CA ILE A 1161 19.31 45.27 25.78
C ILE A 1161 19.00 44.42 24.56
N LYS A 1162 19.83 43.39 24.35
CA LYS A 1162 19.66 42.38 23.30
C LYS A 1162 19.25 41.05 23.93
N ASN A 1163 18.39 40.32 23.25
CA ASN A 1163 18.03 38.96 23.62
C ASN A 1163 18.51 37.98 22.53
N ASP A 1164 18.68 36.72 22.92
CA ASP A 1164 19.13 35.62 22.06
C ASP A 1164 18.02 35.00 21.20
N LYS A 1165 16.78 35.51 21.28
CA LYS A 1165 15.58 34.97 20.61
C LYS A 1165 14.96 35.93 19.60
N ASN A 1166 15.73 36.91 19.11
CA ASN A 1166 15.32 37.88 18.08
C ASN A 1166 14.02 38.66 18.41
N GLN A 1167 13.68 38.82 19.70
CA GLN A 1167 12.62 39.75 20.10
C GLN A 1167 13.10 41.21 19.98
N PRO A 1168 12.19 42.20 19.88
CA PRO A 1168 12.56 43.61 19.71
C PRO A 1168 13.59 44.08 20.76
N GLU A 1169 14.74 44.55 20.29
CA GLU A 1169 15.76 45.17 21.14
C GLU A 1169 15.23 46.49 21.69
N ARG A 1170 15.58 46.80 22.95
CA ARG A 1170 15.16 48.05 23.59
C ARG A 1170 16.36 48.83 24.11
N THR A 1171 16.32 50.14 23.92
CA THR A 1171 17.30 51.06 24.47
C THR A 1171 16.76 51.63 25.79
N VAL A 1172 17.58 51.57 26.82
CA VAL A 1172 17.24 51.91 28.20
C VAL A 1172 18.43 52.65 28.83
N LYS A 1173 18.18 53.41 29.90
CA LYS A 1173 19.24 54.18 30.57
C LYS A 1173 19.84 53.40 31.71
N ALA A 1174 21.17 53.22 31.69
CA ALA A 1174 21.93 52.69 32.80
C ALA A 1174 22.45 53.85 33.68
N ASN A 1175 22.35 53.71 35.00
CA ASN A 1175 22.69 54.75 35.97
C ASN A 1175 24.11 54.59 36.47
N LEU A 1176 24.85 55.69 36.61
CA LEU A 1176 26.20 55.66 37.17
C LEU A 1176 26.15 55.25 38.65
N LYS A 1177 26.96 54.26 39.03
CA LYS A 1177 27.10 53.83 40.42
C LYS A 1177 27.68 54.96 41.28
N ALA A 1178 27.30 55.01 42.55
CA ALA A 1178 27.79 56.02 43.50
C ALA A 1178 29.33 56.05 43.64
N ASP A 1179 29.98 54.88 43.53
CA ASP A 1179 31.44 54.72 43.54
C ASP A 1179 32.12 55.07 42.20
N LYS A 1180 31.33 55.46 41.19
CA LYS A 1180 31.75 55.73 39.81
C LYS A 1180 32.53 54.57 39.19
N SER A 1181 32.32 53.34 39.64
CA SER A 1181 33.01 52.16 39.09
C SER A 1181 32.47 51.73 37.73
N GLY A 1182 31.32 52.25 37.33
CA GLY A 1182 30.59 51.86 36.13
C GLY A 1182 29.12 52.23 36.23
N TYR A 1183 28.32 51.78 35.27
CA TYR A 1183 26.87 51.99 35.21
C TYR A 1183 26.14 50.68 35.51
N GLU A 1184 24.99 50.75 36.16
CA GLU A 1184 24.12 49.62 36.43
C GLU A 1184 22.75 49.78 35.80
N ILE A 1185 22.14 48.65 35.48
CA ILE A 1185 20.77 48.58 34.99
C ILE A 1185 20.01 47.43 35.66
N THR A 1186 18.75 47.69 35.99
CA THR A 1186 17.81 46.74 36.56
C THR A 1186 16.48 46.87 35.83
N GLU A 1187 15.96 45.77 35.33
CA GLU A 1187 14.79 45.75 34.46
C GLU A 1187 13.97 44.47 34.68
N ASN A 1188 12.64 44.54 34.60
CA ASN A 1188 11.80 43.34 34.68
C ASN A 1188 11.46 42.85 33.26
N LEU A 1189 11.86 41.63 32.93
CA LEU A 1189 11.85 41.10 31.56
C LEU A 1189 11.21 39.71 31.47
N PRO A 1190 10.58 39.34 30.35
CA PRO A 1190 10.08 38.00 30.13
C PRO A 1190 11.21 36.97 30.24
N GLN A 1191 11.04 35.93 31.06
CA GLN A 1191 12.03 34.86 31.18
C GLN A 1191 11.92 33.86 30.04
N THR A 1192 10.75 33.77 29.41
CA THR A 1192 10.51 32.86 28.28
C THR A 1192 9.78 33.54 27.12
N THR A 1193 9.89 32.97 25.93
CA THR A 1193 9.08 33.36 24.77
C THR A 1193 7.62 32.92 24.95
N ASN A 1194 6.71 33.39 24.08
CA ASN A 1194 5.32 32.91 24.07
C ASN A 1194 5.20 31.40 23.75
N ALA A 1195 6.27 30.78 23.23
CA ALA A 1195 6.40 29.34 23.03
C ALA A 1195 7.02 28.61 24.24
N GLY A 1196 7.37 29.33 25.31
CA GLY A 1196 7.93 28.77 26.55
C GLY A 1196 9.42 28.47 26.51
N GLU A 1197 10.17 29.03 25.57
CA GLU A 1197 11.64 28.88 25.49
C GLU A 1197 12.34 29.91 26.36
N ASN A 1198 13.40 29.53 27.09
CA ASN A 1198 14.16 30.46 27.93
C ASN A 1198 14.83 31.57 27.11
N ILE A 1199 14.75 32.82 27.59
CA ILE A 1199 15.37 33.99 26.99
C ILE A 1199 16.58 34.41 27.84
N SER A 1200 17.72 34.61 27.18
CA SER A 1200 18.93 35.20 27.77
C SER A 1200 19.13 36.62 27.27
N TYR A 1201 19.48 37.53 28.19
CA TYR A 1201 19.67 38.95 27.88
C TYR A 1201 21.12 39.39 28.03
N SER A 1202 21.56 40.26 27.13
CA SER A 1202 22.87 40.92 27.16
C SER A 1202 22.68 42.44 26.99
N ILE A 1203 23.70 43.23 27.37
CA ILE A 1203 23.68 44.68 27.20
C ILE A 1203 24.83 45.16 26.32
N GLU A 1204 24.57 46.21 25.55
CA GLU A 1204 25.56 46.89 24.72
C GLU A 1204 25.52 48.40 24.99
N PRO A 1205 26.61 49.03 25.45
CA PRO A 1205 26.66 50.48 25.63
C PRO A 1205 26.62 51.23 24.29
N LEU A 1206 25.75 52.24 24.17
CA LEU A 1206 25.61 53.06 22.95
C LEU A 1206 26.27 54.43 23.08
N THR A 1207 26.36 54.98 24.30
CA THR A 1207 26.93 56.32 24.51
C THR A 1207 28.44 56.32 24.32
N GLN A 1208 29.00 57.24 23.54
CA GLN A 1208 30.46 57.41 23.48
C GLN A 1208 30.95 58.30 24.63
N LEU A 1209 32.02 57.91 25.30
CA LEU A 1209 32.64 58.69 26.39
C LEU A 1209 33.98 59.27 25.93
N THR A 1210 34.18 60.57 26.10
CA THR A 1210 35.42 61.25 25.69
C THR A 1210 36.64 60.66 26.40
N ASN A 1211 37.66 60.27 25.64
CA ASN A 1211 38.89 59.60 26.11
C ASN A 1211 38.70 58.19 26.70
N TYR A 1212 37.57 57.53 26.41
CA TYR A 1212 37.39 56.10 26.69
C TYR A 1212 37.03 55.38 25.39
N VAL A 1213 37.51 54.14 25.26
CA VAL A 1213 37.09 53.23 24.20
C VAL A 1213 36.32 52.06 24.81
N LEU A 1214 35.36 51.54 24.05
CA LEU A 1214 34.66 50.31 24.42
C LEU A 1214 35.56 49.11 24.13
N ASP A 1215 35.74 48.26 25.13
CA ASP A 1215 36.55 47.05 25.11
C ASP A 1215 35.74 45.96 25.81
N ASN A 1216 35.30 44.95 25.05
CA ASN A 1216 34.39 43.89 25.51
C ASN A 1216 33.17 44.41 26.30
N GLY A 1217 32.49 45.43 25.78
CA GLY A 1217 31.28 46.00 26.38
C GLY A 1217 31.52 46.87 27.62
N ASN A 1218 32.76 47.18 27.97
CA ASN A 1218 33.14 48.05 29.09
C ASN A 1218 33.98 49.22 28.61
N TYR A 1219 34.00 50.33 29.35
CA TYR A 1219 34.83 51.49 28.98
C TYR A 1219 36.23 51.37 29.58
N ARG A 1220 37.24 51.56 28.73
CA ARG A 1220 38.66 51.65 29.11
C ARG A 1220 39.24 53.00 28.72
N TYR A 1221 39.84 53.69 29.68
CA TYR A 1221 40.47 54.98 29.42
C TYR A 1221 41.66 54.86 28.46
N VAL A 1222 41.74 55.80 27.52
CA VAL A 1222 42.86 55.92 26.57
C VAL A 1222 43.41 57.34 26.59
N THR A 1223 44.72 57.43 26.77
CA THR A 1223 45.44 58.71 26.80
C THR A 1223 45.38 59.37 25.42
N PRO A 1224 45.00 60.66 25.31
CA PRO A 1224 44.96 61.36 24.02
C PRO A 1224 46.34 61.40 23.36
N ARG A 1225 46.42 61.09 22.05
CA ARG A 1225 47.64 61.26 21.24
C ARG A 1225 47.55 62.55 20.42
N ILE A 1226 48.66 63.29 20.34
CA ILE A 1226 48.80 64.49 19.49
C ILE A 1226 49.70 64.13 18.31
N ASN A 1227 49.24 64.39 17.08
CA ASN A 1227 50.05 64.26 15.87
C ASN A 1227 50.65 65.63 15.50
N ILE A 1228 51.95 65.68 15.21
CA ILE A 1228 52.66 66.88 14.74
C ILE A 1228 53.30 66.56 13.38
N THR A 1229 53.02 67.39 12.37
CA THR A 1229 53.64 67.31 11.03
C THR A 1229 54.71 68.39 10.91
N VAL A 1230 55.87 68.07 10.31
CA VAL A 1230 57.01 68.99 10.14
C VAL A 1230 57.40 69.03 8.66
N GLU A 1231 57.42 70.22 8.06
CA GLU A 1231 57.93 70.45 6.70
C GLU A 1231 59.43 70.78 6.70
N LYS A 1232 60.15 70.32 5.66
CA LYS A 1232 61.61 70.40 5.55
C LYS A 1232 61.98 71.34 4.39
N ASN A 1233 62.64 72.47 4.69
CA ASN A 1233 63.09 73.43 3.67
C ASN A 1233 64.58 73.29 3.35
N TRP A 1234 64.94 73.57 2.10
CA TRP A 1234 66.28 73.42 1.52
C TRP A 1234 66.87 74.80 1.19
N VAL A 1235 68.13 75.07 1.55
CA VAL A 1235 68.86 76.28 1.13
C VAL A 1235 70.28 75.89 0.72
N ASN A 1236 70.68 76.25 -0.51
CA ASN A 1236 72.01 76.05 -1.09
C ASN A 1236 72.59 74.63 -1.02
N GLY A 1237 71.77 73.60 -1.25
CA GLY A 1237 72.24 72.24 -1.52
C GLY A 1237 72.70 71.43 -0.30
N GLU A 1238 72.67 71.96 0.92
CA GLU A 1238 72.89 71.18 2.14
C GLU A 1238 71.69 71.22 3.10
N THR A 1239 71.56 70.15 3.90
CA THR A 1239 70.40 69.94 4.79
C THR A 1239 70.58 70.77 6.06
N VAL A 1240 69.80 71.83 6.26
CA VAL A 1240 69.77 72.54 7.55
C VAL A 1240 68.84 71.79 8.50
N ARG A 1241 69.35 71.32 9.65
CA ARG A 1241 68.50 70.83 10.75
C ARG A 1241 67.87 72.03 11.46
N PRO A 1242 66.53 72.11 11.61
CA PRO A 1242 65.94 73.08 12.52
C PRO A 1242 66.27 72.68 13.97
N GLU A 1243 66.94 73.57 14.72
CA GLU A 1243 67.39 73.31 16.09
C GLU A 1243 66.27 73.36 17.15
N THR A 1244 65.03 73.72 16.80
CA THR A 1244 63.90 73.61 17.75
C THR A 1244 62.55 73.64 17.06
N ILE A 1245 61.65 72.71 17.40
CA ILE A 1245 60.22 72.77 17.05
C ILE A 1245 59.45 73.01 18.35
N THR A 1246 58.83 74.18 18.48
CA THR A 1246 57.97 74.51 19.63
C THR A 1246 56.50 74.39 19.22
N ALA A 1247 55.81 73.36 19.70
CA ALA A 1247 54.36 73.23 19.55
C ALA A 1247 53.66 73.82 20.81
N LYS A 1248 52.91 74.93 20.66
CA LYS A 1248 52.05 75.45 21.72
C LYS A 1248 50.73 74.68 21.76
N LEU A 1249 50.48 73.96 22.86
CA LEU A 1249 49.14 73.40 23.15
C LEU A 1249 48.16 74.55 23.45
N LYS A 1250 47.15 74.75 22.59
CA LYS A 1250 45.95 75.52 22.93
C LYS A 1250 45.01 74.62 23.71
N ARG A 1251 45.02 74.75 25.04
CA ARG A 1251 44.03 74.14 25.92
C ARG A 1251 42.69 74.86 25.70
N LYS A 1252 41.77 74.27 24.93
CA LYS A 1252 40.38 74.75 24.88
C LYS A 1252 39.64 74.12 26.05
N ILE A 1253 39.54 74.86 27.16
CA ILE A 1253 38.59 74.54 28.21
C ILE A 1253 37.22 74.90 27.63
N ALA A 1254 36.37 73.91 27.40
CA ALA A 1254 34.94 74.11 27.21
C ALA A 1254 34.26 73.61 28.49
N SER A 1255 33.48 74.50 29.08
CA SER A 1255 32.51 74.28 30.15
C SER A 1255 31.55 73.16 29.83
#